data_AF-A0A4Z1J346-F1
#
_entry.id   AF-A0A4Z1J346-F1
#
_cell.length_a   1.000
_cell.length_b   1.000
_cell.length_c   1.000
_cell.angle_alpha   90.00
_cell.angle_beta   90.00
_cell.angle_gamma   90.00
#
_symmetry.space_group_name_H-M   'P 1'
#
loop_
_entity.id
_entity.type
_entity.pdbx_description
1 polymer ?
#
loop_
_entity_poly.entity_id
_entity_poly.type
_entity_poly.pdbx_seq_one_letter_code
_entity_poly.pdbx_strand_id
1 'polypeptide(L)'
;MSDILHIGNDEYTERQPESESSQPQNELAEDSQHDCPSTTADDTESGFGSRDEELLAAPISERETFNLAETPGSTESMEVTFDCECDLEAYLEDFSRLTRKGKFDAAKDLFESCPSDLRDHPEFVLDFVDTLLKQGAYKTLMDFAADKESNFLRLLSDCGHIPSQYLRSVFELGRRRAFGYLPDSDRKDVGADEVQLELLANFENLDSIQVQMLCNIIQLDSELAKYTKRLENIAQNPGITIDSSLDWHGLYKHLLSTNRIWDMRDLFQALCSRYGVGDAIKLFFKGRQQAASKEVLKPDKLELSGWFHFVFDWTHLSHGDESTDLALLQLLVTISLQLLSHGSQNKPSITKIINQAMAHANQFAISLSLSNPENVQTSPFLKWALANQRLARELPSNPRQIPDYKYIKQSQVVIIFTSNLPIYVPLDSHNLAPVQWKRQSRSTPESLLKLGLETSHKNGDYSLVVQYLQEVFYTSESPSDVLTELSQIQADIQGDKIGYLQTCLTKYLFASDKPAMKKLSNELKEFDEKIEELDFSSRRIDPLTRWCQRGIQAALYERLHADKLSTSSYLKEQEHAYRELPHDFKRLLAELEKGHGAYKLHSTDEARPKEFAEPYKGTIYRENNFIICDTSGYFTRILEEPSHEDVLIEI
;
A
#
# COMPACT_ATOMS: atom_id res chain seq x y z
N MET A 1 0.52 -23.08 21.06
CA MET A 1 -0.38 -22.55 22.11
C MET A 1 -1.23 -23.70 22.60
N SER A 2 -0.99 -24.18 23.82
CA SER A 2 -1.81 -25.19 24.50
C SER A 2 -1.73 -24.93 26.00
N ASP A 3 -2.82 -25.24 26.71
CA ASP A 3 -2.95 -25.23 28.18
C ASP A 3 -2.59 -23.93 28.93
N ILE A 4 -3.62 -23.27 29.49
CA ILE A 4 -3.69 -22.74 30.87
C ILE A 4 -5.05 -22.02 31.03
N LEU A 5 -6.04 -22.72 31.60
CA LEU A 5 -6.93 -22.29 32.70
C LEU A 5 -8.18 -23.18 32.80
N HIS A 6 -8.28 -23.86 33.94
CA HIS A 6 -9.51 -24.46 34.46
C HIS A 6 -9.55 -24.18 35.97
N ILE A 7 -10.68 -24.44 36.63
CA ILE A 7 -11.05 -23.97 38.00
C ILE A 7 -11.45 -22.47 38.01
N GLY A 8 -12.60 -22.06 38.56
CA GLY A 8 -13.75 -22.85 39.05
C GLY A 8 -14.63 -22.08 40.05
N ASN A 9 -15.94 -22.40 40.07
CA ASN A 9 -16.94 -22.14 41.14
C ASN A 9 -17.32 -20.65 41.39
N ASP A 10 -18.56 -20.24 41.76
CA ASP A 10 -19.92 -20.84 41.84
C ASP A 10 -20.95 -19.63 41.77
N GLU A 11 -22.27 -19.63 42.05
CA GLU A 11 -23.23 -20.53 42.72
C GLU A 11 -24.70 -20.18 42.31
N TYR A 12 -25.63 -21.16 42.28
CA TYR A 12 -27.12 -21.05 42.25
C TYR A 12 -27.85 -20.24 41.11
N THR A 13 -29.09 -20.54 40.67
CA THR A 13 -30.14 -21.49 41.15
C THR A 13 -30.92 -22.17 40.00
N GLU A 14 -31.54 -23.30 40.32
CA GLU A 14 -32.39 -24.25 39.56
C GLU A 14 -33.50 -23.69 38.62
N ARG A 15 -33.81 -24.41 37.52
CA ARG A 15 -34.93 -25.39 37.43
C ARG A 15 -34.96 -26.21 36.12
N GLN A 16 -35.69 -27.33 36.13
CA GLN A 16 -35.78 -28.44 35.15
C GLN A 16 -37.25 -28.96 35.11
N PRO A 17 -37.68 -29.99 34.33
CA PRO A 17 -37.04 -30.76 33.24
C PRO A 17 -37.98 -30.98 32.01
N GLU A 18 -37.91 -32.18 31.38
CA GLU A 18 -38.73 -32.78 30.29
C GLU A 18 -38.24 -32.53 28.84
N SER A 19 -38.12 -33.53 27.95
CA SER A 19 -38.24 -35.01 28.09
C SER A 19 -37.48 -35.79 26.98
N GLU A 20 -37.45 -37.11 27.10
CA GLU A 20 -36.74 -38.15 26.30
C GLU A 20 -37.14 -38.17 24.79
N SER A 21 -36.49 -38.87 23.83
CA SER A 21 -35.84 -40.20 23.91
C SER A 21 -35.01 -40.61 22.66
N SER A 22 -34.35 -41.78 22.74
CA SER A 22 -34.10 -42.79 21.66
C SER A 22 -32.94 -42.63 20.63
N GLN A 23 -31.86 -43.37 20.91
CA GLN A 23 -30.97 -44.09 19.97
C GLN A 23 -31.66 -45.38 19.41
N PRO A 24 -31.15 -46.21 18.45
CA PRO A 24 -29.76 -46.68 18.17
C PRO A 24 -29.28 -46.46 16.71
N GLN A 25 -27.99 -46.52 16.32
CA GLN A 25 -26.95 -47.60 16.30
C GLN A 25 -27.21 -48.79 15.34
N ASN A 26 -26.30 -48.94 14.36
CA ASN A 26 -25.69 -50.13 13.72
C ASN A 26 -24.94 -49.59 12.46
N GLU A 27 -23.63 -49.71 12.20
CA GLU A 27 -22.54 -50.66 12.51
C GLU A 27 -22.29 -51.73 11.42
N LEU A 28 -21.00 -51.99 11.17
CA LEU A 28 -20.35 -52.96 10.25
C LEU A 28 -20.14 -52.56 8.78
N ALA A 29 -19.14 -53.21 8.17
CA ALA A 29 -18.49 -52.90 6.89
C ALA A 29 -18.21 -54.18 6.08
N GLU A 30 -17.80 -54.06 4.81
CA GLU A 30 -16.92 -55.03 4.14
C GLU A 30 -16.30 -54.48 2.85
N ASP A 31 -15.22 -55.12 2.37
CA ASP A 31 -14.43 -54.74 1.18
C ASP A 31 -15.11 -55.07 -0.16
N SER A 32 -14.73 -54.36 -1.23
CA SER A 32 -14.59 -54.99 -2.56
C SER A 32 -13.59 -54.23 -3.47
N GLN A 33 -12.88 -55.00 -4.31
CA GLN A 33 -11.92 -54.52 -5.32
C GLN A 33 -12.56 -54.49 -6.72
N HIS A 34 -11.76 -54.20 -7.76
CA HIS A 34 -12.07 -54.22 -9.20
C HIS A 34 -12.89 -53.03 -9.74
N ASP A 35 -12.69 -52.54 -10.97
CA ASP A 35 -11.63 -52.84 -11.96
C ASP A 35 -11.43 -51.67 -12.95
N CYS A 36 -10.30 -51.65 -13.66
CA CYS A 36 -10.10 -50.81 -14.83
C CYS A 36 -10.67 -51.46 -16.11
N PRO A 37 -11.19 -50.68 -17.07
CA PRO A 37 -11.32 -51.12 -18.46
C PRO A 37 -10.29 -50.44 -19.38
N SER A 38 -9.59 -51.23 -20.20
CA SER A 38 -8.70 -50.74 -21.27
C SER A 38 -8.81 -51.61 -22.52
N THR A 39 -9.21 -50.99 -23.64
CA THR A 39 -9.24 -51.56 -25.00
C THR A 39 -9.17 -50.40 -25.99
N THR A 40 -8.05 -50.25 -26.72
CA THR A 40 -7.89 -50.65 -28.13
C THR A 40 -9.01 -50.08 -29.03
N ALA A 41 -8.78 -49.02 -29.81
CA ALA A 41 -7.87 -48.90 -30.96
C ALA A 41 -8.35 -49.73 -32.18
N ASP A 42 -8.53 -49.02 -33.30
CA ASP A 42 -8.59 -49.57 -34.66
C ASP A 42 -8.08 -48.47 -35.61
N ASP A 43 -7.30 -48.83 -36.63
CA ASP A 43 -6.57 -47.92 -37.52
C ASP A 43 -7.34 -47.65 -38.83
N THR A 44 -6.85 -46.70 -39.66
CA THR A 44 -6.57 -46.88 -41.11
C THR A 44 -6.25 -45.55 -41.81
N GLU A 45 -5.02 -45.42 -42.33
CA GLU A 45 -4.54 -44.72 -43.56
C GLU A 45 -5.14 -43.36 -44.03
N SER A 46 -4.42 -42.49 -44.78
CA SER A 46 -2.98 -42.26 -45.01
C SER A 46 -2.83 -40.92 -45.76
N GLY A 47 -1.63 -40.30 -45.79
CA GLY A 47 -1.42 -39.04 -46.54
C GLY A 47 -0.01 -38.47 -46.46
N PHE A 48 0.91 -38.94 -47.30
CA PHE A 48 2.28 -38.40 -47.40
C PHE A 48 2.33 -37.03 -48.10
N GLY A 49 3.21 -36.15 -47.64
CA GLY A 49 3.45 -34.82 -48.22
C GLY A 49 4.68 -34.11 -47.66
N SER A 50 5.88 -34.67 -47.88
CA SER A 50 7.16 -34.14 -47.37
C SER A 50 7.86 -33.20 -48.36
N ARG A 51 8.51 -32.13 -47.86
CA ARG A 51 9.54 -31.38 -48.60
C ARG A 51 10.45 -30.54 -47.69
N ASP A 52 11.72 -30.92 -47.67
CA ASP A 52 12.95 -30.10 -47.84
C ASP A 52 12.96 -28.71 -47.17
N GLU A 53 13.67 -28.51 -46.05
CA GLU A 53 15.09 -28.12 -45.97
C GLU A 53 15.38 -26.61 -46.21
N GLU A 54 15.70 -25.87 -45.14
CA GLU A 54 16.92 -25.03 -45.11
C GLU A 54 17.32 -24.71 -43.64
N LEU A 55 18.53 -25.12 -43.24
CA LEU A 55 19.17 -24.73 -41.97
C LEU A 55 20.56 -24.16 -42.29
N LEU A 56 20.83 -22.94 -41.84
CA LEU A 56 22.13 -22.29 -42.03
C LEU A 56 22.86 -22.08 -40.69
N ALA A 57 23.90 -22.89 -40.48
CA ALA A 57 24.99 -22.57 -39.56
C ALA A 57 25.92 -21.51 -40.22
N ALA A 58 26.95 -20.93 -39.61
CA ALA A 58 27.71 -21.21 -38.38
C ALA A 58 28.37 -19.86 -37.92
N PRO A 59 29.48 -19.75 -37.12
CA PRO A 59 30.35 -20.77 -36.54
C PRO A 59 30.65 -20.64 -35.03
N ILE A 60 31.04 -21.76 -34.42
CA ILE A 60 31.82 -21.80 -33.17
C ILE A 60 33.31 -21.80 -33.54
N SER A 61 34.16 -21.09 -32.79
CA SER A 61 35.61 -21.02 -33.06
C SER A 61 36.36 -22.17 -32.38
N GLU A 62 37.15 -22.93 -33.14
CA GLU A 62 38.08 -23.93 -32.61
C GLU A 62 39.32 -23.28 -31.97
N ARG A 63 39.73 -23.80 -30.79
CA ARG A 63 41.11 -24.04 -30.28
C ARG A 63 41.10 -24.12 -28.74
N GLU A 64 41.99 -24.86 -28.07
CA GLU A 64 43.20 -25.56 -28.52
C GLU A 64 43.15 -27.08 -28.28
N THR A 65 43.95 -27.84 -29.03
CA THR A 65 44.14 -29.29 -28.85
C THR A 65 45.36 -29.60 -27.99
N PHE A 66 45.21 -30.50 -27.02
CA PHE A 66 46.32 -31.20 -26.38
C PHE A 66 46.19 -32.72 -26.57
N ASN A 67 47.32 -33.38 -26.80
CA ASN A 67 47.36 -34.74 -27.34
C ASN A 67 47.11 -35.79 -26.25
N LEU A 68 46.06 -36.60 -26.42
CA LEU A 68 45.85 -37.80 -25.62
C LEU A 68 46.70 -38.95 -26.20
N ALA A 69 47.71 -39.39 -25.45
CA ALA A 69 48.47 -40.61 -25.78
C ALA A 69 47.79 -41.81 -25.08
N GLU A 70 47.17 -42.70 -25.85
CA GLU A 70 46.49 -43.87 -25.29
C GLU A 70 47.44 -44.78 -24.50
N THR A 71 47.05 -45.16 -23.29
CA THR A 71 47.62 -46.30 -22.57
C THR A 71 46.46 -47.08 -21.91
N PRO A 72 46.02 -48.23 -22.46
CA PRO A 72 44.84 -48.93 -21.96
C PRO A 72 45.16 -49.68 -20.67
N GLY A 73 44.85 -49.10 -19.50
CA GLY A 73 45.31 -49.67 -18.22
C GLY A 73 44.62 -49.23 -16.92
N SER A 74 43.62 -48.34 -16.94
CA SER A 74 42.89 -47.90 -15.74
C SER A 74 41.38 -47.90 -15.97
N THR A 75 40.61 -48.34 -14.97
CA THR A 75 39.17 -48.06 -14.87
C THR A 75 39.00 -46.76 -14.09
N GLU A 76 39.56 -45.67 -14.62
CA GLU A 76 39.31 -44.34 -14.05
C GLU A 76 37.84 -43.98 -14.25
N SER A 77 37.15 -43.70 -13.14
CA SER A 77 35.85 -43.06 -13.17
C SER A 77 36.01 -41.69 -13.79
N MET A 78 35.44 -41.48 -14.98
CA MET A 78 35.35 -40.19 -15.64
C MET A 78 34.43 -39.29 -14.81
N GLU A 79 35.01 -38.60 -13.82
CA GLU A 79 34.33 -37.64 -12.97
C GLU A 79 34.06 -36.37 -13.79
N VAL A 80 32.91 -36.37 -14.50
CA VAL A 80 32.41 -35.19 -15.21
C VAL A 80 31.88 -34.20 -14.18
N THR A 81 32.77 -33.37 -13.65
CA THR A 81 32.39 -32.14 -12.96
C THR A 81 31.74 -31.22 -13.98
N PHE A 82 30.41 -31.19 -14.00
CA PHE A 82 29.69 -30.06 -14.59
C PHE A 82 29.97 -28.83 -13.71
N ASP A 83 30.50 -27.77 -14.32
CA ASP A 83 30.39 -26.44 -13.72
C ASP A 83 28.89 -26.15 -13.61
N CYS A 84 28.38 -26.12 -12.38
CA CYS A 84 26.96 -26.06 -12.12
C CYS A 84 26.45 -24.64 -12.41
N GLU A 85 25.97 -24.41 -13.65
CA GLU A 85 25.22 -23.22 -14.01
C GLU A 85 24.14 -22.99 -12.96
N CYS A 86 24.18 -21.81 -12.32
CA CYS A 86 23.33 -21.55 -11.17
C CYS A 86 21.89 -21.34 -11.65
N ASP A 87 20.98 -22.18 -11.14
CA ASP A 87 19.55 -22.17 -11.47
C ASP A 87 18.91 -20.84 -11.06
N LEU A 88 18.91 -19.89 -11.99
CA LEU A 88 18.33 -18.55 -11.85
C LEU A 88 16.84 -18.64 -11.51
N GLU A 89 16.11 -19.58 -12.11
CA GLU A 89 14.67 -19.73 -11.93
C GLU A 89 14.35 -20.17 -10.49
N ALA A 90 15.12 -21.11 -9.95
CA ALA A 90 15.03 -21.50 -8.55
C ALA A 90 15.41 -20.35 -7.59
N TYR A 91 16.50 -19.62 -7.86
CA TYR A 91 16.90 -18.46 -7.04
C TYR A 91 15.85 -17.34 -7.05
N LEU A 92 15.29 -17.02 -8.23
CA LEU A 92 14.24 -16.02 -8.38
C LEU A 92 12.97 -16.41 -7.63
N GLU A 93 12.44 -17.63 -7.79
CA GLU A 93 11.23 -18.02 -7.06
C GLU A 93 11.47 -18.13 -5.55
N ASP A 94 12.64 -18.59 -5.08
CA ASP A 94 12.91 -18.63 -3.63
C ASP A 94 13.06 -17.22 -3.01
N PHE A 95 13.66 -16.29 -3.75
CA PHE A 95 13.70 -14.88 -3.38
C PHE A 95 12.31 -14.24 -3.40
N SER A 96 11.55 -14.43 -4.47
CA SER A 96 10.17 -13.98 -4.61
C SER A 96 9.29 -14.53 -3.49
N ARG A 97 9.45 -15.81 -3.11
CA ARG A 97 8.77 -16.47 -1.98
C ARG A 97 9.10 -15.83 -0.64
N LEU A 98 10.37 -15.47 -0.39
CA LEU A 98 10.78 -14.74 0.81
C LEU A 98 10.18 -13.33 0.85
N THR A 99 10.22 -12.59 -0.26
CA THR A 99 9.63 -11.24 -0.39
C THR A 99 8.10 -11.24 -0.27
N ARG A 100 7.40 -12.22 -0.86
CA ARG A 100 5.93 -12.43 -0.71
C ARG A 100 5.55 -12.73 0.75
N LYS A 101 6.36 -13.51 1.47
CA LYS A 101 6.21 -13.71 2.93
C LYS A 101 6.65 -12.50 3.77
N GLY A 102 7.35 -11.54 3.17
CA GLY A 102 7.93 -10.37 3.83
C GLY A 102 9.10 -10.69 4.75
N LYS A 103 9.82 -11.80 4.52
CA LYS A 103 11.11 -12.10 5.20
C LYS A 103 12.25 -11.37 4.48
N PHE A 104 12.18 -10.04 4.47
CA PHE A 104 13.07 -9.16 3.68
C PHE A 104 14.55 -9.32 4.01
N ASP A 105 14.93 -9.42 5.28
CA ASP A 105 16.33 -9.61 5.66
C ASP A 105 16.87 -10.96 5.13
N ALA A 106 16.06 -12.03 5.12
CA ALA A 106 16.45 -13.31 4.54
C ALA A 106 16.51 -13.29 3.01
N ALA A 107 15.62 -12.52 2.34
CA ALA A 107 15.72 -12.29 0.90
C ALA A 107 17.01 -11.52 0.55
N LYS A 108 17.35 -10.50 1.37
CA LYS A 108 18.62 -9.77 1.24
C LYS A 108 19.84 -10.67 1.45
N ASP A 109 19.82 -11.53 2.46
CA ASP A 109 20.90 -12.50 2.70
C ASP A 109 21.09 -13.47 1.51
N LEU A 110 19.99 -13.88 0.86
CA LEU A 110 20.04 -14.71 -0.36
C LEU A 110 20.70 -13.95 -1.53
N PHE A 111 20.36 -12.68 -1.74
CA PHE A 111 21.00 -11.83 -2.75
C PHE A 111 22.48 -11.52 -2.42
N GLU A 112 22.81 -11.27 -1.14
CA GLU A 112 24.19 -10.98 -0.72
C GLU A 112 25.11 -12.22 -0.67
N SER A 113 24.54 -13.43 -0.67
CA SER A 113 25.28 -14.70 -0.68
C SER A 113 25.39 -15.39 -2.05
N CYS A 114 24.59 -15.02 -3.04
CA CYS A 114 24.64 -15.62 -4.39
C CYS A 114 25.96 -15.32 -5.15
N PRO A 115 26.33 -16.10 -6.18
CA PRO A 115 27.49 -15.81 -7.04
C PRO A 115 27.41 -14.44 -7.73
N SER A 116 28.56 -13.86 -8.08
CA SER A 116 28.66 -12.56 -8.78
C SER A 116 27.77 -12.49 -10.01
N ASP A 117 27.80 -13.55 -10.80
CA ASP A 117 27.25 -13.60 -12.15
C ASP A 117 25.71 -13.64 -12.11
N LEU A 118 25.15 -14.18 -11.02
CA LEU A 118 23.73 -14.10 -10.69
C LEU A 118 23.36 -12.75 -10.08
N ARG A 119 24.21 -12.20 -9.19
CA ARG A 119 23.98 -10.95 -8.46
C ARG A 119 23.88 -9.71 -9.34
N ASP A 120 24.61 -9.71 -10.46
CA ASP A 120 24.56 -8.66 -11.48
C ASP A 120 23.66 -9.07 -12.68
N HIS A 121 22.91 -10.18 -12.59
CA HIS A 121 21.93 -10.59 -13.61
C HIS A 121 20.73 -9.62 -13.63
N PRO A 122 20.26 -9.15 -14.82
CA PRO A 122 19.25 -8.10 -14.92
C PRO A 122 17.98 -8.36 -14.10
N GLU A 123 17.41 -9.56 -14.19
CA GLU A 123 16.14 -9.92 -13.53
C GLU A 123 16.26 -9.94 -12.01
N PHE A 124 17.33 -10.52 -11.47
CA PHE A 124 17.53 -10.61 -10.02
C PHE A 124 17.82 -9.24 -9.41
N VAL A 125 18.46 -8.35 -10.16
CA VAL A 125 18.65 -6.93 -9.80
C VAL A 125 17.33 -6.18 -9.76
N LEU A 126 16.40 -6.43 -10.69
CA LEU A 126 15.06 -5.83 -10.68
C LEU A 126 14.24 -6.28 -9.46
N ASP A 127 14.19 -7.58 -9.20
CA ASP A 127 13.52 -8.15 -8.02
C ASP A 127 14.15 -7.61 -6.71
N PHE A 128 15.47 -7.41 -6.68
CA PHE A 128 16.17 -6.84 -5.53
C PHE A 128 15.81 -5.37 -5.25
N VAL A 129 15.79 -4.50 -6.26
CA VAL A 129 15.43 -3.08 -6.04
C VAL A 129 13.96 -2.90 -5.66
N ASP A 130 13.06 -3.72 -6.23
CA ASP A 130 11.65 -3.77 -5.85
C ASP A 130 11.47 -4.28 -4.42
N THR A 131 12.25 -5.29 -4.02
CA THR A 131 12.28 -5.80 -2.64
C THR A 131 12.75 -4.72 -1.65
N LEU A 132 13.80 -3.96 -1.96
CA LEU A 132 14.23 -2.81 -1.13
C LEU A 132 13.14 -1.72 -1.04
N LEU A 133 12.42 -1.46 -2.12
CA LEU A 133 11.29 -0.51 -2.14
C LEU A 133 10.13 -1.00 -1.26
N LYS A 134 9.76 -2.29 -1.37
CA LYS A 134 8.68 -2.95 -0.60
C LYS A 134 9.04 -3.10 0.88
N GLN A 135 10.32 -3.32 1.21
CA GLN A 135 10.87 -3.30 2.57
C GLN A 135 10.76 -1.89 3.21
N GLY A 136 10.83 -0.84 2.40
CA GLY A 136 10.98 0.55 2.84
C GLY A 136 12.42 0.93 3.16
N ALA A 137 13.41 0.22 2.60
CA ALA A 137 14.84 0.47 2.77
C ALA A 137 15.34 1.54 1.77
N TYR A 138 14.64 2.68 1.69
CA TYR A 138 14.86 3.70 0.66
C TYR A 138 16.29 4.25 0.64
N LYS A 139 16.93 4.36 1.80
CA LYS A 139 18.35 4.72 1.94
C LYS A 139 19.26 3.74 1.17
N THR A 140 19.17 2.45 1.46
CA THR A 140 19.90 1.37 0.77
C THR A 140 19.61 1.36 -0.73
N LEU A 141 18.36 1.63 -1.12
CA LEU A 141 17.96 1.75 -2.53
C LEU A 141 18.64 2.94 -3.23
N MET A 142 18.82 4.08 -2.54
CA MET A 142 19.56 5.23 -3.08
C MET A 142 21.07 4.99 -3.11
N ASP A 143 21.63 4.34 -2.08
CA ASP A 143 23.05 3.96 -2.05
C ASP A 143 23.38 2.99 -3.21
N PHE A 144 22.50 2.02 -3.48
CA PHE A 144 22.60 1.11 -4.64
C PHE A 144 22.46 1.84 -5.98
N ALA A 145 21.50 2.79 -6.09
CA ALA A 145 21.33 3.59 -7.29
C ALA A 145 22.58 4.44 -7.60
N ALA A 146 23.17 5.07 -6.58
CA ALA A 146 24.34 5.95 -6.74
C ALA A 146 25.58 5.24 -7.32
N ASP A 147 25.77 3.95 -7.01
CA ASP A 147 26.85 3.12 -7.57
C ASP A 147 26.47 2.49 -8.92
N LYS A 148 25.26 1.91 -9.04
CA LYS A 148 24.93 1.01 -10.15
C LYS A 148 23.85 1.47 -11.14
N GLU A 149 23.03 2.50 -10.87
CA GLU A 149 21.88 2.90 -11.72
C GLU A 149 22.28 3.10 -13.19
N SER A 150 23.36 3.82 -13.46
CA SER A 150 23.77 4.11 -14.85
C SER A 150 24.35 2.90 -15.60
N ASN A 151 24.82 1.86 -14.90
CA ASN A 151 25.30 0.63 -15.52
C ASN A 151 24.13 -0.30 -15.85
N PHE A 152 23.21 -0.51 -14.91
CA PHE A 152 22.03 -1.34 -15.14
C PHE A 152 21.04 -0.72 -16.11
N LEU A 153 20.84 0.60 -16.11
CA LEU A 153 19.97 1.25 -17.11
C LEU A 153 20.49 1.08 -18.55
N ARG A 154 21.81 0.94 -18.75
CA ARG A 154 22.39 0.61 -20.07
C ARG A 154 22.18 -0.87 -20.42
N LEU A 155 22.44 -1.78 -19.47
CA LEU A 155 22.25 -3.21 -19.67
C LEU A 155 20.77 -3.54 -19.98
N LEU A 156 19.85 -2.98 -19.20
CA LEU A 156 18.41 -3.17 -19.37
C LEU A 156 17.86 -2.47 -20.62
N SER A 157 18.51 -1.41 -21.15
CA SER A 157 18.06 -0.82 -22.41
C SER A 157 18.33 -1.72 -23.62
N ASP A 158 19.32 -2.61 -23.53
CA ASP A 158 19.58 -3.64 -24.53
C ASP A 158 18.56 -4.80 -24.41
N CYS A 159 17.97 -4.99 -23.22
CA CYS A 159 16.85 -5.90 -22.95
C CYS A 159 15.46 -5.32 -23.32
N GLY A 160 15.34 -4.02 -23.59
CA GLY A 160 14.11 -3.36 -24.03
C GLY A 160 13.68 -2.14 -23.22
N HIS A 161 12.55 -1.54 -23.60
CA HIS A 161 12.06 -0.32 -22.96
C HIS A 161 11.37 -0.59 -21.61
N ILE A 162 10.55 -1.64 -21.47
CA ILE A 162 9.90 -1.97 -20.19
C ILE A 162 10.90 -2.22 -19.06
N PRO A 163 11.94 -3.08 -19.17
CA PRO A 163 12.81 -3.39 -18.04
C PRO A 163 13.63 -2.19 -17.58
N SER A 164 14.12 -1.38 -18.54
CA SER A 164 14.86 -0.16 -18.22
C SER A 164 13.96 0.93 -17.63
N GLN A 165 12.68 1.04 -18.03
CA GLN A 165 11.73 1.96 -17.42
C GLN A 165 11.21 1.50 -16.07
N TYR A 166 11.02 0.19 -15.86
CA TYR A 166 10.66 -0.37 -14.57
C TYR A 166 11.72 0.00 -13.51
N LEU A 167 13.01 -0.18 -13.82
CA LEU A 167 14.10 0.24 -12.93
C LEU A 167 14.05 1.76 -12.61
N ARG A 168 13.83 2.63 -13.61
CA ARG A 168 13.69 4.08 -13.38
C ARG A 168 12.52 4.39 -12.44
N SER A 169 11.38 3.70 -12.63
CA SER A 169 10.17 3.93 -11.84
C SER A 169 10.34 3.51 -10.37
N VAL A 170 11.04 2.39 -10.11
CA VAL A 170 11.39 1.93 -8.75
C VAL A 170 12.32 2.93 -8.07
N PHE A 171 13.40 3.36 -8.75
CA PHE A 171 14.28 4.39 -8.21
C PHE A 171 13.57 5.73 -8.03
N GLU A 172 12.60 6.10 -8.86
CA GLU A 172 11.86 7.35 -8.72
C GLU A 172 10.90 7.34 -7.51
N LEU A 173 10.19 6.23 -7.28
CA LEU A 173 9.43 6.02 -6.05
C LEU A 173 10.35 6.08 -4.81
N GLY A 174 11.54 5.47 -4.90
CA GLY A 174 12.59 5.53 -3.89
C GLY A 174 13.09 6.95 -3.63
N ARG A 175 13.41 7.73 -4.67
CA ARG A 175 13.90 9.13 -4.60
C ARG A 175 12.87 10.03 -3.94
N ARG A 176 11.59 9.91 -4.30
CA ARG A 176 10.49 10.68 -3.68
C ARG A 176 10.42 10.44 -2.17
N ARG A 177 10.56 9.19 -1.72
CA ARG A 177 10.63 8.84 -0.28
C ARG A 177 11.91 9.32 0.40
N ALA A 178 13.06 9.07 -0.21
CA ALA A 178 14.38 9.37 0.34
C ALA A 178 14.69 10.87 0.42
N PHE A 179 14.03 11.70 -0.39
CA PHE A 179 14.33 13.13 -0.49
C PHE A 179 13.14 14.07 -0.22
N GLY A 180 11.89 13.62 -0.39
CA GLY A 180 10.69 14.43 -0.12
C GLY A 180 10.30 15.41 -1.23
N TYR A 181 10.89 15.27 -2.42
CA TYR A 181 10.61 16.05 -3.63
C TYR A 181 10.99 15.22 -4.88
N LEU A 182 10.54 15.64 -6.06
CA LEU A 182 11.16 15.21 -7.32
C LEU A 182 12.54 15.88 -7.47
N PRO A 183 13.60 15.16 -7.89
CA PRO A 183 14.75 15.79 -8.52
C PRO A 183 14.34 16.39 -9.89
N ASP A 184 15.03 17.41 -10.37
CA ASP A 184 14.90 17.81 -11.78
C ASP A 184 15.58 16.76 -12.67
N SER A 185 14.81 15.78 -13.11
CA SER A 185 15.18 14.94 -14.24
C SER A 185 14.90 15.68 -15.54
N ASP A 186 15.78 16.61 -15.92
CA ASP A 186 15.83 17.23 -17.25
C ASP A 186 15.99 16.19 -18.39
N ARG A 187 16.33 14.95 -18.01
CA ARG A 187 16.05 13.75 -18.79
C ARG A 187 14.54 13.63 -19.04
N LYS A 188 14.10 14.12 -20.20
CA LYS A 188 12.96 13.53 -20.93
C LYS A 188 13.05 12.01 -20.79
N ASP A 189 11.95 11.37 -20.44
CA ASP A 189 12.00 9.97 -20.02
C ASP A 189 12.08 9.03 -21.24
N VAL A 190 13.29 8.83 -21.76
CA VAL A 190 13.56 8.12 -23.02
C VAL A 190 13.04 6.68 -22.94
N GLY A 191 12.03 6.34 -23.75
CA GLY A 191 11.32 5.06 -23.71
C GLY A 191 9.93 5.12 -23.06
N ALA A 192 9.49 6.25 -22.48
CA ALA A 192 8.20 6.32 -21.78
C ALA A 192 6.99 6.32 -22.74
N ASP A 193 7.07 7.07 -23.83
CA ASP A 193 6.06 7.08 -24.90
C ASP A 193 5.97 5.68 -25.54
N GLU A 194 7.10 5.01 -25.71
CA GLU A 194 7.22 3.65 -26.23
C GLU A 194 6.61 2.60 -25.28
N VAL A 195 6.93 2.65 -23.97
CA VAL A 195 6.32 1.76 -22.96
C VAL A 195 4.83 2.02 -22.79
N GLN A 196 4.37 3.27 -22.91
CA GLN A 196 2.95 3.57 -22.95
C GLN A 196 2.26 2.86 -24.13
N LEU A 197 2.84 2.94 -25.33
CA LEU A 197 2.30 2.27 -26.51
C LEU A 197 2.30 0.75 -26.37
N GLU A 198 3.36 0.17 -25.78
CA GLU A 198 3.50 -1.27 -25.55
C GLU A 198 2.47 -1.79 -24.53
N LEU A 199 2.33 -1.14 -23.38
CA LEU A 199 1.32 -1.45 -22.36
C LEU A 199 -0.12 -1.29 -22.87
N LEU A 200 -0.37 -0.34 -23.78
CA LEU A 200 -1.68 -0.14 -24.39
C LEU A 200 -1.99 -1.16 -25.50
N ALA A 201 -0.97 -1.61 -26.25
CA ALA A 201 -1.14 -2.54 -27.37
C ALA A 201 -1.59 -3.95 -26.95
N ASN A 202 -1.19 -4.40 -25.75
CA ASN A 202 -1.52 -5.72 -25.20
C ASN A 202 -2.11 -5.65 -23.78
N PHE A 203 -2.85 -4.58 -23.46
CA PHE A 203 -3.33 -4.29 -22.10
C PHE A 203 -4.11 -5.44 -21.41
N GLU A 204 -4.79 -6.28 -22.17
CA GLU A 204 -5.53 -7.43 -21.64
C GLU A 204 -4.66 -8.64 -21.28
N ASN A 205 -3.42 -8.76 -21.80
CA ASN A 205 -2.54 -9.92 -21.58
C ASN A 205 -1.13 -9.49 -21.11
N LEU A 206 -1.06 -8.55 -20.16
CA LEU A 206 0.21 -8.04 -19.65
C LEU A 206 0.98 -9.09 -18.82
N ASP A 207 2.29 -9.20 -19.03
CA ASP A 207 3.20 -10.04 -18.24
C ASP A 207 3.45 -9.49 -16.81
N SER A 208 4.33 -10.12 -16.03
CA SER A 208 4.61 -9.71 -14.64
C SER A 208 5.32 -8.36 -14.55
N ILE A 209 6.36 -8.11 -15.35
CA ILE A 209 7.09 -6.83 -15.31
C ILE A 209 6.24 -5.70 -15.89
N GLN A 210 5.39 -5.96 -16.87
CA GLN A 210 4.39 -5.04 -17.40
C GLN A 210 3.34 -4.66 -16.34
N VAL A 211 2.84 -5.61 -15.54
CA VAL A 211 1.89 -5.29 -14.45
C VAL A 211 2.59 -4.53 -13.31
N GLN A 212 3.81 -4.90 -12.91
CA GLN A 212 4.54 -4.16 -11.87
C GLN A 212 4.94 -2.75 -12.36
N MET A 213 5.26 -2.57 -13.66
CA MET A 213 5.44 -1.25 -14.28
C MET A 213 4.14 -0.43 -14.26
N LEU A 214 3.00 -1.01 -14.63
CA LEU A 214 1.69 -0.36 -14.52
C LEU A 214 1.38 0.05 -13.07
N CYS A 215 1.70 -0.79 -12.08
CA CYS A 215 1.57 -0.47 -10.65
C CYS A 215 2.43 0.74 -10.26
N ASN A 216 3.66 0.84 -10.77
CA ASN A 216 4.55 1.96 -10.48
C ASN A 216 4.09 3.26 -11.15
N ILE A 217 3.58 3.21 -12.38
CA ILE A 217 2.97 4.37 -13.06
C ILE A 217 1.77 4.89 -12.24
N ILE A 218 0.85 4.00 -11.84
CA ILE A 218 -0.32 4.36 -11.00
C ILE A 218 0.09 5.02 -9.68
N GLN A 219 1.17 4.52 -9.04
CA GLN A 219 1.72 5.13 -7.82
C GLN A 219 2.37 6.49 -8.08
N LEU A 220 3.20 6.61 -9.12
CA LEU A 220 3.87 7.86 -9.50
C LEU A 220 2.87 8.97 -9.86
N ASP A 221 1.76 8.62 -10.52
CA ASP A 221 0.64 9.52 -10.82
C ASP A 221 -0.21 9.85 -9.59
N SER A 222 -0.43 8.89 -8.69
CA SER A 222 -1.14 9.16 -7.42
C SER A 222 -0.37 10.14 -6.56
N GLU A 223 0.95 9.96 -6.46
CA GLU A 223 1.80 10.95 -5.82
C GLU A 223 1.71 12.29 -6.56
N LEU A 224 1.97 12.35 -7.88
CA LEU A 224 1.99 13.60 -8.65
C LEU A 224 0.68 14.42 -8.55
N ALA A 225 -0.47 13.75 -8.45
CA ALA A 225 -1.77 14.38 -8.22
C ALA A 225 -1.89 15.14 -6.88
N LYS A 226 -1.06 14.79 -5.88
CA LYS A 226 -0.97 15.51 -4.58
C LYS A 226 -0.13 16.80 -4.69
N TYR A 227 0.91 16.79 -5.53
CA TYR A 227 1.86 17.91 -5.65
C TYR A 227 1.39 19.03 -6.60
N THR A 228 0.43 18.77 -7.50
CA THR A 228 0.15 19.65 -8.64
C THR A 228 -1.21 20.37 -8.57
N LYS A 229 -1.18 21.71 -8.57
CA LYS A 229 -2.37 22.61 -8.63
C LYS A 229 -3.15 22.52 -9.97
N ARG A 230 -2.87 21.56 -10.86
CA ARG A 230 -2.93 21.81 -12.31
C ARG A 230 -3.33 20.62 -13.21
N LEU A 231 -4.46 19.98 -12.90
CA LEU A 231 -5.05 18.97 -13.80
C LEU A 231 -5.29 19.53 -15.22
N GLU A 232 -5.58 20.83 -15.33
CA GLU A 232 -5.87 21.58 -16.57
C GLU A 232 -4.72 21.60 -17.61
N ASN A 233 -3.47 21.28 -17.22
CA ASN A 233 -2.31 21.26 -18.13
C ASN A 233 -1.65 19.88 -18.26
N ILE A 234 -2.23 18.81 -17.69
CA ILE A 234 -1.66 17.46 -17.83
C ILE A 234 -1.65 16.99 -19.29
N ALA A 235 -2.47 17.59 -20.16
CA ALA A 235 -2.45 17.44 -21.62
C ALA A 235 -1.13 17.86 -22.34
N GLN A 236 -0.04 18.15 -21.61
CA GLN A 236 1.30 18.41 -22.16
C GLN A 236 2.38 17.42 -21.69
N ASN A 237 2.07 16.45 -20.83
CA ASN A 237 2.89 15.24 -20.63
C ASN A 237 2.09 14.02 -21.12
N PRO A 238 2.70 13.10 -21.89
CA PRO A 238 2.11 11.81 -22.22
C PRO A 238 2.18 10.85 -21.02
N GLY A 239 1.61 11.26 -19.88
CA GLY A 239 1.27 10.31 -18.82
C GLY A 239 0.20 9.34 -19.35
N ILE A 240 0.21 8.09 -18.90
CA ILE A 240 -0.82 7.15 -19.34
C ILE A 240 -2.17 7.66 -18.84
N THR A 241 -3.09 7.93 -19.76
CA THR A 241 -4.49 8.21 -19.42
C THR A 241 -5.15 6.89 -18.99
N ILE A 242 -4.83 6.47 -17.76
CA ILE A 242 -5.36 5.27 -17.07
C ILE A 242 -6.84 5.54 -16.76
N ASP A 243 -7.65 5.42 -17.80
CA ASP A 243 -9.09 5.66 -17.82
C ASP A 243 -9.85 4.33 -17.89
N SER A 244 -11.14 4.42 -17.55
CA SER A 244 -12.13 3.37 -17.62
C SER A 244 -12.51 2.91 -19.04
N SER A 245 -11.74 3.33 -20.06
CA SER A 245 -11.87 2.94 -21.47
C SER A 245 -10.97 1.75 -21.85
N LEU A 246 -9.93 1.44 -21.07
CA LEU A 246 -9.12 0.22 -21.22
C LEU A 246 -9.89 -1.01 -20.73
N ASP A 247 -9.62 -2.21 -21.26
CA ASP A 247 -10.28 -3.44 -20.79
C ASP A 247 -9.61 -4.04 -19.54
N TRP A 248 -9.85 -3.38 -18.42
CA TRP A 248 -9.55 -3.88 -17.08
C TRP A 248 -10.20 -5.24 -16.78
N HIS A 249 -11.30 -5.58 -17.43
CA HIS A 249 -11.98 -6.86 -17.24
C HIS A 249 -11.30 -8.00 -18.03
N GLY A 250 -10.70 -7.69 -19.17
CA GLY A 250 -9.77 -8.54 -19.91
C GLY A 250 -8.53 -8.87 -19.07
N LEU A 251 -7.81 -7.84 -18.60
CA LEU A 251 -6.61 -8.00 -17.76
C LEU A 251 -6.89 -8.82 -16.48
N TYR A 252 -8.02 -8.57 -15.81
CA TYR A 252 -8.47 -9.36 -14.67
C TYR A 252 -8.63 -10.86 -15.02
N LYS A 253 -9.27 -11.17 -16.15
CA LYS A 253 -9.43 -12.57 -16.61
C LYS A 253 -8.10 -13.22 -16.94
N HIS A 254 -7.19 -12.49 -17.58
CA HIS A 254 -5.86 -13.01 -17.92
C HIS A 254 -5.10 -13.41 -16.64
N LEU A 255 -4.99 -12.50 -15.67
CA LEU A 255 -4.33 -12.76 -14.39
C LEU A 255 -4.99 -13.92 -13.63
N LEU A 256 -6.32 -13.98 -13.61
CA LEU A 256 -7.09 -15.08 -13.02
C LEU A 256 -6.81 -16.43 -13.70
N SER A 257 -6.82 -16.46 -15.03
CA SER A 257 -6.57 -17.69 -15.83
C SER A 257 -5.13 -18.19 -15.78
N THR A 258 -4.18 -17.33 -15.41
CA THR A 258 -2.75 -17.64 -15.23
C THR A 258 -2.35 -17.82 -13.75
N ASN A 259 -3.33 -17.81 -12.83
CA ASN A 259 -3.15 -17.86 -11.37
C ASN A 259 -2.21 -16.77 -10.78
N ARG A 260 -2.07 -15.62 -11.45
CA ARG A 260 -1.15 -14.53 -11.07
C ARG A 260 -1.75 -13.60 -10.01
N ILE A 261 -2.11 -14.18 -8.85
CA ILE A 261 -2.80 -13.45 -7.78
C ILE A 261 -1.93 -12.35 -7.16
N TRP A 262 -0.61 -12.54 -7.07
CA TRP A 262 0.29 -11.55 -6.47
C TRP A 262 0.36 -10.25 -7.28
N ASP A 263 0.40 -10.34 -8.61
CA ASP A 263 0.30 -9.20 -9.52
C ASP A 263 -1.07 -8.52 -9.44
N MET A 264 -2.15 -9.31 -9.42
CA MET A 264 -3.51 -8.80 -9.23
C MET A 264 -3.65 -8.06 -7.87
N ARG A 265 -2.98 -8.54 -6.83
CA ARG A 265 -2.94 -7.93 -5.48
C ARG A 265 -2.16 -6.62 -5.47
N ASP A 266 -0.99 -6.56 -6.10
CA ASP A 266 -0.23 -5.29 -6.23
C ASP A 266 -0.99 -4.26 -7.08
N LEU A 267 -1.58 -4.69 -8.21
CA LEU A 267 -2.37 -3.83 -9.09
C LEU A 267 -3.61 -3.28 -8.39
N PHE A 268 -4.34 -4.11 -7.62
CA PHE A 268 -5.47 -3.65 -6.83
C PHE A 268 -5.04 -2.68 -5.73
N GLN A 269 -3.89 -2.91 -5.08
CA GLN A 269 -3.33 -2.00 -4.06
C GLN A 269 -2.93 -0.64 -4.65
N ALA A 270 -2.32 -0.63 -5.83
CA ALA A 270 -1.99 0.59 -6.57
C ALA A 270 -3.24 1.36 -6.99
N LEU A 271 -4.25 0.68 -7.56
CA LEU A 271 -5.51 1.30 -7.96
C LEU A 271 -6.31 1.86 -6.78
N CYS A 272 -6.36 1.15 -5.64
CA CYS A 272 -6.96 1.69 -4.40
C CYS A 272 -6.24 2.97 -3.97
N SER A 273 -4.91 2.98 -4.02
CA SER A 273 -4.08 4.14 -3.68
C SER A 273 -4.22 5.32 -4.66
N ARG A 274 -4.97 5.18 -5.77
CA ARG A 274 -5.16 6.21 -6.81
C ARG A 274 -6.61 6.65 -7.04
N TYR A 275 -7.56 5.71 -6.96
CA TYR A 275 -8.99 5.89 -7.27
C TYR A 275 -9.92 5.44 -6.14
N GLY A 276 -9.38 4.71 -5.16
CA GLY A 276 -10.09 4.11 -4.05
C GLY A 276 -10.86 2.83 -4.35
N VAL A 277 -11.16 2.09 -3.29
CA VAL A 277 -11.67 0.72 -3.31
C VAL A 277 -12.90 0.57 -4.22
N GLY A 278 -13.84 1.51 -4.13
CA GLY A 278 -15.07 1.48 -4.93
C GLY A 278 -14.81 1.60 -6.43
N ASP A 279 -14.05 2.61 -6.86
CA ASP A 279 -13.79 2.82 -8.28
C ASP A 279 -12.78 1.79 -8.84
N ALA A 280 -11.82 1.31 -8.03
CA ALA A 280 -10.95 0.19 -8.38
C ALA A 280 -11.74 -1.11 -8.65
N ILE A 281 -12.71 -1.46 -7.80
CA ILE A 281 -13.63 -2.59 -8.04
C ILE A 281 -14.47 -2.34 -9.30
N LYS A 282 -14.96 -1.12 -9.52
CA LYS A 282 -15.75 -0.80 -10.73
C LYS A 282 -14.95 -1.01 -12.02
N LEU A 283 -13.67 -0.66 -12.07
CA LEU A 283 -12.82 -0.89 -13.25
C LEU A 283 -12.85 -2.37 -13.67
N PHE A 284 -12.54 -3.29 -12.75
CA PHE A 284 -12.46 -4.73 -13.03
C PHE A 284 -13.81 -5.40 -13.35
N PHE A 285 -14.94 -4.85 -12.90
CA PHE A 285 -16.26 -5.49 -13.04
C PHE A 285 -17.29 -4.72 -13.89
N LYS A 286 -16.92 -3.57 -14.49
CA LYS A 286 -17.75 -2.73 -15.38
C LYS A 286 -18.53 -3.54 -16.44
N GLY A 287 -17.88 -4.56 -17.02
CA GLY A 287 -18.46 -5.43 -18.05
C GLY A 287 -19.59 -6.36 -17.56
N ARG A 288 -19.51 -6.93 -16.33
CA ARG A 288 -20.56 -7.83 -15.81
C ARG A 288 -21.90 -7.09 -15.60
N GLN A 289 -21.86 -5.79 -15.32
CA GLN A 289 -23.04 -4.97 -15.01
C GLN A 289 -24.00 -4.81 -16.21
N GLN A 290 -23.49 -4.70 -17.45
CA GLN A 290 -24.35 -4.53 -18.63
C GLN A 290 -25.06 -5.83 -19.06
N ALA A 291 -24.52 -7.00 -18.72
CA ALA A 291 -25.10 -8.29 -19.08
C ALA A 291 -26.17 -8.79 -18.07
N ALA A 292 -26.10 -8.35 -16.81
CA ALA A 292 -26.81 -8.99 -15.69
C ALA A 292 -28.16 -8.38 -15.29
N SER A 293 -28.46 -7.12 -15.66
CA SER A 293 -29.64 -6.42 -15.13
C SER A 293 -30.49 -5.73 -16.20
N LYS A 294 -31.68 -6.29 -16.48
CA LYS A 294 -32.83 -5.55 -17.04
C LYS A 294 -33.74 -4.94 -15.96
N GLU A 295 -33.51 -5.26 -14.69
CA GLU A 295 -34.25 -4.70 -13.56
C GLU A 295 -33.45 -3.57 -12.89
N VAL A 296 -34.17 -2.50 -12.52
CA VAL A 296 -33.56 -1.27 -11.98
C VAL A 296 -33.32 -1.44 -10.47
N LEU A 297 -32.16 -2.02 -10.12
CA LEU A 297 -31.70 -2.04 -8.73
C LEU A 297 -31.07 -0.69 -8.35
N LYS A 298 -31.30 -0.22 -7.11
CA LYS A 298 -30.77 1.06 -6.62
C LYS A 298 -29.23 1.07 -6.61
N PRO A 299 -28.57 2.17 -7.05
CA PRO A 299 -27.12 2.19 -7.32
C PRO A 299 -26.26 1.83 -6.10
N ASP A 300 -26.61 2.33 -4.92
CA ASP A 300 -25.80 2.22 -3.68
C ASP A 300 -25.59 0.78 -3.18
N LYS A 301 -26.39 -0.18 -3.67
CA LYS A 301 -26.23 -1.61 -3.37
C LYS A 301 -25.34 -2.36 -4.36
N LEU A 302 -25.07 -1.80 -5.54
CA LEU A 302 -24.31 -2.48 -6.61
C LEU A 302 -22.83 -2.10 -6.65
N GLU A 303 -22.48 -0.86 -6.26
CA GLU A 303 -21.13 -0.31 -6.47
C GLU A 303 -19.98 -1.09 -5.79
N LEU A 304 -20.29 -1.86 -4.74
CA LEU A 304 -19.30 -2.56 -3.90
C LEU A 304 -19.58 -4.06 -3.74
N SER A 305 -20.45 -4.67 -4.54
CA SER A 305 -20.63 -6.13 -4.51
C SER A 305 -19.49 -6.90 -5.21
N GLY A 306 -18.70 -6.23 -6.06
CA GLY A 306 -17.68 -6.85 -6.90
C GLY A 306 -16.54 -7.55 -6.14
N TRP A 307 -16.20 -7.15 -4.91
CA TRP A 307 -15.14 -7.84 -4.15
C TRP A 307 -15.56 -9.26 -3.72
N PHE A 308 -16.86 -9.55 -3.57
CA PHE A 308 -17.31 -10.93 -3.36
C PHE A 308 -17.05 -11.80 -4.58
N HIS A 309 -17.24 -11.25 -5.79
CA HIS A 309 -16.88 -11.95 -7.02
C HIS A 309 -15.37 -12.14 -7.13
N PHE A 310 -14.56 -11.17 -6.68
CA PHE A 310 -13.11 -11.36 -6.58
C PHE A 310 -12.77 -12.57 -5.70
N VAL A 311 -13.20 -12.58 -4.43
CA VAL A 311 -12.86 -13.68 -3.49
C VAL A 311 -13.37 -15.03 -4.02
N PHE A 312 -14.58 -15.06 -4.58
CA PHE A 312 -15.15 -16.25 -5.18
C PHE A 312 -14.34 -16.75 -6.39
N ASP A 313 -14.08 -15.90 -7.38
CA ASP A 313 -13.42 -16.26 -8.63
C ASP A 313 -12.03 -16.89 -8.35
N TRP A 314 -11.24 -16.30 -7.45
CA TRP A 314 -9.91 -16.82 -7.09
C TRP A 314 -9.98 -18.10 -6.26
N THR A 315 -10.81 -18.17 -5.21
CA THR A 315 -10.91 -19.37 -4.34
C THR A 315 -11.44 -20.62 -5.03
N HIS A 316 -12.10 -20.49 -6.19
CA HIS A 316 -12.59 -21.63 -6.98
C HIS A 316 -11.59 -22.13 -8.03
N LEU A 317 -10.54 -21.36 -8.34
CA LEU A 317 -9.52 -21.71 -9.35
C LEU A 317 -8.18 -22.11 -8.72
N SER A 318 -7.80 -21.53 -7.59
CA SER A 318 -6.64 -21.95 -6.80
C SER A 318 -6.97 -23.15 -5.91
N HIS A 319 -6.14 -24.19 -5.91
CA HIS A 319 -6.32 -25.36 -5.04
C HIS A 319 -5.78 -25.18 -3.62
N GLY A 320 -6.20 -24.09 -2.94
CA GLY A 320 -5.93 -23.86 -1.51
C GLY A 320 -4.44 -23.80 -1.13
N ASP A 321 -3.60 -23.26 -2.01
CA ASP A 321 -2.17 -23.16 -1.78
C ASP A 321 -1.83 -21.97 -0.84
N GLU A 322 -0.72 -22.12 -0.10
CA GLU A 322 -0.28 -21.15 0.91
C GLU A 322 -0.01 -19.76 0.32
N SER A 323 0.44 -19.69 -0.95
CA SER A 323 0.77 -18.43 -1.63
C SER A 323 -0.50 -17.63 -1.94
N THR A 324 -1.53 -18.30 -2.44
CA THR A 324 -2.84 -17.70 -2.73
C THR A 324 -3.58 -17.31 -1.45
N ASP A 325 -3.61 -18.18 -0.42
CA ASP A 325 -4.21 -17.85 0.88
C ASP A 325 -3.56 -16.58 1.50
N LEU A 326 -2.23 -16.43 1.41
CA LEU A 326 -1.51 -15.24 1.86
C LEU A 326 -1.85 -13.98 1.04
N ALA A 327 -1.99 -14.11 -0.28
CA ALA A 327 -2.36 -12.99 -1.16
C ALA A 327 -3.81 -12.53 -0.93
N LEU A 328 -4.76 -13.46 -0.80
CA LEU A 328 -6.16 -13.18 -0.47
C LEU A 328 -6.30 -12.52 0.91
N LEU A 329 -5.54 -13.00 1.90
CA LEU A 329 -5.47 -12.40 3.23
C LEU A 329 -5.01 -10.94 3.16
N GLN A 330 -3.88 -10.65 2.47
CA GLN A 330 -3.42 -9.26 2.34
C GLN A 330 -4.41 -8.39 1.57
N LEU A 331 -5.07 -8.91 0.53
CA LEU A 331 -6.07 -8.15 -0.24
C LEU A 331 -7.29 -7.76 0.60
N LEU A 332 -7.86 -8.71 1.36
CA LEU A 332 -9.02 -8.47 2.22
C LEU A 332 -8.70 -7.49 3.35
N VAL A 333 -7.48 -7.54 3.89
CA VAL A 333 -6.95 -6.56 4.83
C VAL A 333 -6.81 -5.18 4.18
N THR A 334 -6.26 -5.11 2.96
CA THR A 334 -6.15 -3.87 2.20
C THR A 334 -7.52 -3.24 1.97
N ILE A 335 -8.51 -4.00 1.49
CA ILE A 335 -9.90 -3.54 1.37
C ILE A 335 -10.42 -2.99 2.71
N SER A 336 -10.28 -3.77 3.79
CA SER A 336 -10.82 -3.41 5.10
C SER A 336 -10.19 -2.16 5.73
N LEU A 337 -8.89 -1.93 5.48
CA LEU A 337 -8.16 -0.74 5.96
C LEU A 337 -8.34 0.49 5.06
N GLN A 338 -8.45 0.31 3.75
CA GLN A 338 -8.69 1.40 2.78
C GLN A 338 -10.15 1.88 2.85
N LEU A 339 -11.09 1.06 3.34
CA LEU A 339 -12.48 1.49 3.62
C LEU A 339 -12.64 2.22 4.97
N LEU A 340 -11.60 2.25 5.82
CA LEU A 340 -11.73 2.67 7.22
C LEU A 340 -11.51 4.18 7.41
N SER A 341 -12.60 4.92 7.60
CA SER A 341 -12.53 6.34 7.99
C SER A 341 -12.04 6.52 9.43
N HIS A 342 -11.19 7.52 9.66
CA HIS A 342 -10.76 7.95 10.99
C HIS A 342 -11.84 8.77 11.70
N GLY A 343 -12.17 8.42 12.96
CA GLY A 343 -12.99 9.24 13.86
C GLY A 343 -14.47 9.44 13.49
N SER A 344 -14.86 9.15 12.26
CA SER A 344 -16.22 9.29 11.76
C SER A 344 -17.03 8.01 11.96
N GLN A 345 -18.36 8.13 12.00
CA GLN A 345 -19.23 6.96 11.84
C GLN A 345 -19.25 6.54 10.37
N ASN A 346 -18.40 5.57 10.03
CA ASN A 346 -18.43 4.87 8.73
C ASN A 346 -19.88 4.46 8.39
N LYS A 347 -20.35 4.81 7.17
CA LYS A 347 -21.73 4.56 6.73
C LYS A 347 -22.06 3.07 6.90
N PRO A 348 -23.29 2.68 7.31
CA PRO A 348 -23.61 1.28 7.63
C PRO A 348 -23.31 0.27 6.51
N SER A 349 -23.36 0.67 5.24
CA SER A 349 -22.93 -0.12 4.08
C SER A 349 -21.43 -0.42 4.09
N ILE A 350 -20.59 0.57 4.40
CA ILE A 350 -19.13 0.45 4.50
C ILE A 350 -18.77 -0.48 5.66
N THR A 351 -19.35 -0.23 6.84
CA THR A 351 -19.14 -1.04 8.04
C THR A 351 -19.55 -2.50 7.82
N LYS A 352 -20.62 -2.74 7.06
CA LYS A 352 -21.01 -4.10 6.63
C LYS A 352 -19.92 -4.73 5.74
N ILE A 353 -19.40 -4.02 4.75
CA ILE A 353 -18.36 -4.54 3.84
C ILE A 353 -17.08 -4.85 4.61
N ILE A 354 -16.60 -3.94 5.46
CA ILE A 354 -15.42 -4.16 6.32
C ILE A 354 -15.61 -5.42 7.17
N ASN A 355 -16.75 -5.57 7.84
CA ASN A 355 -17.03 -6.74 8.66
C ASN A 355 -17.08 -8.05 7.84
N GLN A 356 -17.59 -8.01 6.61
CA GLN A 356 -17.64 -9.18 5.73
C GLN A 356 -16.27 -9.53 5.15
N ALA A 357 -15.47 -8.55 4.73
CA ALA A 357 -14.11 -8.76 4.24
C ALA A 357 -13.19 -9.31 5.34
N MET A 358 -13.29 -8.75 6.56
CA MET A 358 -12.57 -9.28 7.73
C MET A 358 -13.05 -10.66 8.18
N ALA A 359 -14.34 -10.99 8.03
CA ALA A 359 -14.81 -12.34 8.31
C ALA A 359 -14.14 -13.39 7.41
N HIS A 360 -13.96 -13.09 6.13
CA HIS A 360 -13.18 -13.94 5.21
C HIS A 360 -11.67 -13.89 5.52
N ALA A 361 -11.11 -12.72 5.83
CA ALA A 361 -9.69 -12.62 6.23
C ALA A 361 -9.38 -13.48 7.47
N ASN A 362 -10.30 -13.56 8.43
CA ASN A 362 -10.19 -14.43 9.60
C ASN A 362 -10.19 -15.92 9.23
N GLN A 363 -10.93 -16.33 8.17
CA GLN A 363 -10.92 -17.72 7.68
C GLN A 363 -9.55 -18.09 7.12
N PHE A 364 -8.97 -17.24 6.26
CA PHE A 364 -7.61 -17.44 5.72
C PHE A 364 -6.53 -17.38 6.81
N ALA A 365 -6.61 -16.43 7.74
CA ALA A 365 -5.67 -16.36 8.86
C ALA A 365 -5.70 -17.63 9.74
N ILE A 366 -6.89 -18.16 10.03
CA ILE A 366 -7.03 -19.45 10.75
C ILE A 366 -6.44 -20.59 9.92
N SER A 367 -6.82 -20.73 8.64
CA SER A 367 -6.28 -21.73 7.69
C SER A 367 -4.75 -21.76 7.72
N LEU A 368 -4.13 -20.63 7.40
CA LEU A 368 -2.68 -20.45 7.34
C LEU A 368 -1.98 -20.77 8.67
N SER A 369 -2.58 -20.42 9.81
CA SER A 369 -2.01 -20.67 11.13
C SER A 369 -2.07 -22.13 11.57
N LEU A 370 -3.02 -22.90 11.03
CA LEU A 370 -3.22 -24.33 11.31
C LEU A 370 -2.41 -25.21 10.34
N SER A 371 -2.25 -24.80 9.08
CA SER A 371 -1.48 -25.54 8.08
C SER A 371 0.03 -25.44 8.31
N ASN A 372 0.53 -24.25 8.68
CA ASN A 372 1.95 -24.02 8.95
C ASN A 372 2.13 -22.89 10.00
N PRO A 373 2.55 -23.22 11.24
CA PRO A 373 2.74 -22.24 12.31
C PRO A 373 3.76 -21.11 12.01
N GLU A 374 4.65 -21.24 11.01
CA GLU A 374 5.48 -20.10 10.59
C GLU A 374 4.68 -18.97 9.94
N ASN A 375 3.52 -19.26 9.35
CA ASN A 375 2.75 -18.24 8.62
C ASN A 375 2.26 -17.09 9.49
N VAL A 376 2.17 -17.29 10.82
CA VAL A 376 1.84 -16.22 11.78
C VAL A 376 2.90 -15.11 11.84
N GLN A 377 4.11 -15.38 11.33
CA GLN A 377 5.23 -14.44 11.26
C GLN A 377 5.32 -13.71 9.91
N THR A 378 4.45 -14.02 8.94
CA THR A 378 4.51 -13.43 7.59
C THR A 378 3.89 -12.03 7.56
N SER A 379 4.38 -11.17 6.68
CA SER A 379 3.88 -9.79 6.53
C SER A 379 2.36 -9.72 6.24
N PRO A 380 1.75 -10.58 5.41
CA PRO A 380 0.28 -10.67 5.28
C PRO A 380 -0.46 -10.96 6.59
N PHE A 381 0.02 -11.91 7.40
CA PHE A 381 -0.60 -12.25 8.69
C PHE A 381 -0.41 -11.15 9.73
N LEU A 382 0.77 -10.53 9.77
CA LEU A 382 1.05 -9.40 10.65
C LEU A 382 0.20 -8.18 10.27
N LYS A 383 0.03 -7.88 8.97
CA LYS A 383 -0.91 -6.85 8.48
C LYS A 383 -2.36 -7.16 8.90
N TRP A 384 -2.81 -8.41 8.84
CA TRP A 384 -4.12 -8.83 9.38
C TRP A 384 -4.23 -8.63 10.89
N ALA A 385 -3.20 -9.02 11.65
CA ALA A 385 -3.18 -8.85 13.09
C ALA A 385 -3.22 -7.36 13.50
N LEU A 386 -2.50 -6.49 12.78
CA LEU A 386 -2.53 -5.04 12.93
C LEU A 386 -3.89 -4.44 12.55
N ALA A 387 -4.47 -4.88 11.44
CA ALA A 387 -5.78 -4.41 10.98
C ALA A 387 -6.89 -4.67 12.01
N ASN A 388 -6.88 -5.84 12.65
CA ASN A 388 -7.78 -6.14 13.77
C ASN A 388 -7.62 -5.16 14.95
N GLN A 389 -6.41 -4.63 15.21
CA GLN A 389 -6.22 -3.64 16.28
C GLN A 389 -6.82 -2.28 15.90
N ARG A 390 -6.53 -1.79 14.69
CA ARG A 390 -7.02 -0.51 14.17
C ARG A 390 -8.54 -0.50 14.00
N LEU A 391 -9.11 -1.62 13.56
CA LEU A 391 -10.56 -1.82 13.50
C LEU A 391 -11.21 -1.91 14.89
N ALA A 392 -10.58 -2.60 15.84
CA ALA A 392 -11.05 -2.61 17.24
C ALA A 392 -11.00 -1.22 17.91
N ARG A 393 -10.20 -0.28 17.38
CA ARG A 393 -10.07 1.11 17.83
C ARG A 393 -11.07 2.05 17.14
N GLU A 394 -11.19 2.03 15.81
CA GLU A 394 -12.06 2.96 15.05
C GLU A 394 -13.50 2.42 14.87
N LEU A 395 -13.72 1.10 14.94
CA LEU A 395 -15.03 0.42 14.85
C LEU A 395 -15.33 -0.52 16.04
N PRO A 396 -15.22 -0.07 17.30
CA PRO A 396 -15.50 -0.90 18.48
C PRO A 396 -16.98 -1.32 18.58
N SER A 397 -17.22 -2.56 19.03
CA SER A 397 -18.56 -3.14 19.18
C SER A 397 -19.48 -2.37 20.14
N ASN A 398 -18.91 -1.51 21.00
CA ASN A 398 -19.64 -0.54 21.81
C ASN A 398 -19.37 0.87 21.27
N PRO A 399 -20.35 1.55 20.64
CA PRO A 399 -20.16 2.89 20.08
C PRO A 399 -19.72 3.97 21.10
N ARG A 400 -19.83 3.72 22.41
CA ARG A 400 -19.30 4.61 23.46
C ARG A 400 -17.78 4.54 23.63
N GLN A 401 -17.12 3.60 22.95
CA GLN A 401 -15.66 3.43 22.94
C GLN A 401 -15.02 4.02 21.66
N ILE A 402 -15.82 4.51 20.70
CA ILE A 402 -15.30 5.21 19.51
C ILE A 402 -14.45 6.41 19.98
N PRO A 403 -13.23 6.62 19.44
CA PRO A 403 -12.35 7.73 19.79
C PRO A 403 -13.02 9.10 19.62
N ASP A 404 -13.57 9.65 20.70
CA ASP A 404 -14.29 10.91 20.63
C ASP A 404 -13.34 12.12 20.62
N TYR A 405 -12.79 12.44 19.44
CA TYR A 405 -11.93 13.60 19.24
C TYR A 405 -12.63 14.96 19.49
N LYS A 406 -13.91 15.00 19.91
CA LYS A 406 -14.62 16.24 20.33
C LYS A 406 -13.87 17.06 21.38
N TYR A 407 -13.01 16.46 22.20
CA TYR A 407 -12.20 17.23 23.16
C TYR A 407 -11.21 18.20 22.50
N ILE A 408 -10.88 18.04 21.22
CA ILE A 408 -10.02 18.95 20.45
C ILE A 408 -10.82 19.99 19.63
N LYS A 409 -12.17 19.90 19.61
CA LYS A 409 -13.03 20.90 18.94
C LYS A 409 -13.08 22.26 19.66
N GLN A 410 -12.50 22.37 20.86
CA GLN A 410 -12.47 23.62 21.64
C GLN A 410 -11.31 24.56 21.24
N SER A 411 -10.41 24.13 20.36
CA SER A 411 -9.25 24.91 19.87
C SER A 411 -9.40 25.31 18.39
N GLN A 412 -8.97 26.53 18.03
CA GLN A 412 -9.00 27.08 16.67
C GLN A 412 -7.92 26.43 15.78
N VAL A 413 -8.22 25.23 15.30
CA VAL A 413 -7.23 24.26 14.79
C VAL A 413 -7.83 23.46 13.64
N VAL A 414 -6.98 23.05 12.70
CA VAL A 414 -7.25 21.95 11.77
C VAL A 414 -6.45 20.73 12.20
N ILE A 415 -7.10 19.57 12.32
CA ILE A 415 -6.41 18.28 12.40
C ILE A 415 -6.46 17.62 11.04
N ILE A 416 -5.30 17.20 10.56
CA ILE A 416 -5.10 16.67 9.22
C ILE A 416 -4.54 15.25 9.32
N PHE A 417 -5.18 14.31 8.64
CA PHE A 417 -4.67 12.96 8.47
C PHE A 417 -4.16 12.80 7.04
N THR A 418 -2.84 12.69 6.87
CA THR A 418 -2.17 12.26 5.61
C THR A 418 -1.61 10.84 5.71
N SER A 419 -1.63 10.27 6.91
CA SER A 419 -1.21 8.91 7.27
C SER A 419 -2.05 8.45 8.49
N ASN A 420 -1.70 7.33 9.13
CA ASN A 420 -2.34 6.93 10.39
C ASN A 420 -2.06 7.90 11.55
N LEU A 421 -1.14 8.87 11.43
CA LEU A 421 -0.84 9.87 12.46
C LEU A 421 -1.57 11.22 12.22
N PRO A 422 -2.06 11.89 13.28
CA PRO A 422 -2.72 13.18 13.20
C PRO A 422 -1.71 14.35 13.21
N ILE A 423 -1.73 15.18 12.16
CA ILE A 423 -1.01 16.46 12.12
C ILE A 423 -1.93 17.56 12.69
N TYR A 424 -1.42 18.32 13.65
CA TYR A 424 -2.15 19.39 14.34
C TYR A 424 -1.65 20.76 13.87
N VAL A 425 -2.49 21.51 13.14
CA VAL A 425 -2.13 22.84 12.59
C VAL A 425 -2.99 23.93 13.24
N PRO A 426 -2.40 24.84 14.05
CA PRO A 426 -3.10 26.03 14.54
C PRO A 426 -3.58 26.93 13.40
N LEU A 427 -4.79 27.46 13.51
CA LEU A 427 -5.30 28.50 12.59
C LEU A 427 -4.95 29.92 13.05
N ASP A 428 -4.77 30.11 14.36
CA ASP A 428 -4.28 31.34 14.97
C ASP A 428 -2.93 31.07 15.65
N SER A 429 -1.88 31.77 15.21
CA SER A 429 -0.52 31.67 15.76
C SER A 429 -0.35 32.38 17.11
N HIS A 430 -1.42 32.94 17.68
CA HIS A 430 -1.41 33.62 18.98
C HIS A 430 -2.32 32.93 20.02
N ASN A 431 -3.38 32.22 19.60
CA ASN A 431 -4.33 31.56 20.51
C ASN A 431 -3.97 30.09 20.82
N LEU A 432 -2.82 29.90 21.45
CA LEU A 432 -2.05 28.64 21.47
C LEU A 432 -2.23 27.80 22.75
N ALA A 433 -3.47 27.51 23.13
CA ALA A 433 -3.74 26.62 24.26
C ALA A 433 -3.14 25.21 24.01
N PRO A 434 -2.33 24.65 24.92
CA PRO A 434 -1.69 23.34 24.71
C PRO A 434 -2.74 22.22 24.77
N VAL A 435 -2.86 21.44 23.69
CA VAL A 435 -3.84 20.36 23.60
C VAL A 435 -3.34 19.12 24.33
N GLN A 436 -4.12 18.67 25.31
CA GLN A 436 -3.91 17.42 26.02
C GLN A 436 -4.40 16.26 25.16
N TRP A 437 -3.48 15.63 24.41
CA TRP A 437 -3.75 14.36 23.74
C TRP A 437 -4.23 13.31 24.74
N LYS A 438 -5.31 12.60 24.44
CA LYS A 438 -5.86 11.54 25.28
C LYS A 438 -5.57 10.17 24.67
N ARG A 439 -4.87 9.33 25.43
CA ARG A 439 -4.71 7.89 25.18
C ARG A 439 -6.08 7.28 24.85
N GLN A 440 -6.17 6.54 23.76
CA GLN A 440 -7.41 5.91 23.33
C GLN A 440 -7.61 4.58 24.07
N SER A 441 -8.87 4.27 24.41
CA SER A 441 -9.22 2.97 24.99
C SER A 441 -9.06 1.86 23.96
N ARG A 442 -8.52 0.71 24.39
CA ARG A 442 -8.31 -0.47 23.54
C ARG A 442 -9.01 -1.68 24.16
N SER A 443 -9.64 -2.50 23.33
CA SER A 443 -10.32 -3.75 23.73
C SER A 443 -9.41 -4.99 23.68
N THR A 444 -8.22 -4.86 23.10
CA THR A 444 -7.27 -5.95 22.83
C THR A 444 -5.91 -5.75 23.54
N PRO A 445 -5.14 -6.83 23.85
CA PRO A 445 -3.92 -6.73 24.66
C PRO A 445 -2.76 -5.99 23.99
N GLU A 446 -2.03 -5.18 24.78
CA GLU A 446 -0.87 -4.42 24.32
C GLU A 446 0.24 -5.31 23.71
N SER A 447 0.44 -6.50 24.29
CA SER A 447 1.38 -7.52 23.84
C SER A 447 1.23 -7.92 22.37
N LEU A 448 0.03 -7.83 21.77
CA LEU A 448 -0.17 -8.17 20.36
C LEU A 448 0.44 -7.14 19.40
N LEU A 449 0.47 -5.85 19.76
CA LEU A 449 1.18 -4.85 18.94
C LEU A 449 2.69 -4.98 19.13
N LYS A 450 3.16 -5.25 20.36
CA LYS A 450 4.60 -5.45 20.65
C LYS A 450 5.16 -6.70 19.95
N LEU A 451 4.47 -7.83 20.02
CA LEU A 451 4.87 -9.05 19.31
C LEU A 451 4.89 -8.86 17.78
N GLY A 452 3.91 -8.15 17.23
CA GLY A 452 3.85 -7.86 15.80
C GLY A 452 4.96 -6.91 15.34
N LEU A 453 5.25 -5.86 16.13
CA LEU A 453 6.37 -4.95 15.93
C LEU A 453 7.72 -5.68 15.98
N GLU A 454 7.97 -6.48 17.03
CA GLU A 454 9.18 -7.30 17.17
C GLU A 454 9.36 -8.28 16.02
N THR A 455 8.28 -8.88 15.51
CA THR A 455 8.35 -9.83 14.40
C THR A 455 8.60 -9.11 13.08
N SER A 456 7.98 -7.93 12.88
CA SER A 456 8.26 -7.07 11.71
C SER A 456 9.74 -6.62 11.69
N HIS A 457 10.32 -6.29 12.86
CA HIS A 457 11.75 -6.01 13.00
C HIS A 457 12.63 -7.22 12.67
N LYS A 458 12.31 -8.43 13.15
CA LYS A 458 13.07 -9.67 12.87
C LYS A 458 13.02 -10.09 11.39
N ASN A 459 12.01 -9.63 10.66
CA ASN A 459 11.82 -9.86 9.24
C ASN A 459 12.49 -8.79 8.35
N GLY A 460 12.92 -7.66 8.92
CA GLY A 460 13.36 -6.49 8.16
C GLY A 460 12.24 -5.65 7.54
N ASP A 461 10.96 -5.91 7.83
CA ASP A 461 9.81 -5.18 7.26
C ASP A 461 9.63 -3.81 7.91
N TYR A 462 10.53 -2.86 7.58
CA TYR A 462 10.53 -1.51 8.14
C TYR A 462 9.24 -0.74 7.83
N SER A 463 8.65 -1.00 6.65
CA SER A 463 7.34 -0.49 6.23
C SER A 463 6.23 -0.88 7.21
N LEU A 464 6.20 -2.13 7.67
CA LEU A 464 5.23 -2.62 8.64
C LEU A 464 5.58 -2.23 10.09
N VAL A 465 6.87 -2.19 10.45
CA VAL A 465 7.36 -1.64 11.74
C VAL A 465 6.80 -0.23 12.00
N VAL A 466 6.88 0.67 11.00
CA VAL A 466 6.30 2.01 11.11
C VAL A 466 4.79 1.94 11.35
N GLN A 467 4.05 1.11 10.60
CA GLN A 467 2.60 1.00 10.76
C GLN A 467 2.20 0.47 12.15
N TYR A 468 2.96 -0.47 12.73
CA TYR A 468 2.78 -0.90 14.12
C TYR A 468 3.01 0.25 15.11
N LEU A 469 4.11 1.00 14.98
CA LEU A 469 4.41 2.14 15.86
C LEU A 469 3.36 3.26 15.74
N GLN A 470 2.83 3.52 14.54
CA GLN A 470 1.72 4.47 14.33
C GLN A 470 0.43 4.05 15.05
N GLU A 471 0.21 2.74 15.26
CA GLU A 471 -0.95 2.23 16.00
C GLU A 471 -0.68 2.15 17.52
N VAL A 472 0.56 1.85 17.94
CA VAL A 472 1.01 1.94 19.33
C VAL A 472 0.89 3.38 19.86
N PHE A 473 1.18 4.39 19.04
CA PHE A 473 1.04 5.81 19.38
C PHE A 473 -0.31 6.16 20.03
N TYR A 474 -1.42 5.63 19.52
CA TYR A 474 -2.77 5.88 20.03
C TYR A 474 -3.02 5.31 21.43
N THR A 475 -2.29 4.26 21.80
CA THR A 475 -2.57 3.42 22.98
C THR A 475 -1.40 3.35 23.97
N SER A 476 -0.31 4.05 23.71
CA SER A 476 0.84 4.25 24.61
C SER A 476 0.54 5.21 25.77
N GLU A 477 1.27 5.03 26.87
CA GLU A 477 1.31 5.99 27.99
C GLU A 477 2.32 7.12 27.75
N SER A 478 3.34 6.86 26.92
CA SER A 478 4.31 7.85 26.44
C SER A 478 4.31 7.96 24.90
N PRO A 479 3.32 8.62 24.28
CA PRO A 479 3.28 8.78 22.82
C PRO A 479 4.50 9.53 22.24
N SER A 480 5.14 10.40 23.03
CA SER A 480 6.36 11.12 22.62
C SER A 480 7.58 10.21 22.44
N ASP A 481 7.64 9.10 23.16
CA ASP A 481 8.74 8.13 23.05
C ASP A 481 8.57 7.31 21.76
N VAL A 482 7.32 6.88 21.49
CA VAL A 482 6.93 6.20 20.24
C VAL A 482 7.20 7.09 19.02
N LEU A 483 6.88 8.38 19.07
CA LEU A 483 7.21 9.33 17.99
C LEU A 483 8.73 9.57 17.85
N THR A 484 9.53 9.31 18.87
CA THR A 484 11.00 9.43 18.82
C THR A 484 11.62 8.18 18.19
N GLU A 485 11.18 6.99 18.61
CA GLU A 485 11.55 5.70 18.01
C GLU A 485 11.18 5.64 16.52
N LEU A 486 9.93 5.99 16.19
CA LEU A 486 9.44 6.06 14.81
C LEU A 486 10.23 7.09 13.97
N SER A 487 10.66 8.21 14.57
CA SER A 487 11.56 9.16 13.89
C SER A 487 12.92 8.57 13.55
N GLN A 488 13.53 7.82 14.48
CA GLN A 488 14.85 7.20 14.28
C GLN A 488 14.78 6.14 13.17
N ILE A 489 13.76 5.29 13.18
CA ILE A 489 13.56 4.26 12.15
C ILE A 489 13.38 4.90 10.77
N GLN A 490 12.56 5.95 10.66
CA GLN A 490 12.37 6.67 9.40
C GLN A 490 13.63 7.43 8.96
N ALA A 491 14.32 8.13 9.86
CA ALA A 491 15.44 8.99 9.53
C ALA A 491 16.74 8.24 9.22
N ASP A 492 17.07 7.22 10.03
CA ASP A 492 18.39 6.59 10.10
C ASP A 492 18.46 5.25 9.36
N ILE A 493 17.39 4.44 9.45
CA ILE A 493 17.27 3.09 8.86
C ILE A 493 16.63 3.18 7.47
N GLN A 494 15.35 3.56 7.40
CA GLN A 494 14.60 3.62 6.13
C GLN A 494 15.10 4.73 5.19
N GLY A 495 15.42 5.89 5.76
CA GLY A 495 15.66 7.12 5.00
C GLY A 495 14.39 7.83 4.51
N ASP A 496 13.18 7.42 4.92
CA ASP A 496 11.92 8.08 4.53
C ASP A 496 11.83 9.50 5.11
N LYS A 497 12.15 10.51 4.30
CA LYS A 497 12.11 11.92 4.71
C LYS A 497 10.70 12.50 4.68
N ILE A 498 9.79 11.96 3.86
CA ILE A 498 8.37 12.32 3.92
C ILE A 498 7.77 11.82 5.24
N GLY A 499 7.98 10.54 5.54
CA GLY A 499 7.56 9.92 6.79
C GLY A 499 8.12 10.65 8.02
N TYR A 500 9.44 10.86 8.06
CA TYR A 500 10.10 11.56 9.16
C TYR A 500 9.55 12.99 9.35
N LEU A 501 9.31 13.73 8.25
CA LEU A 501 8.69 15.06 8.33
C LEU A 501 7.29 14.99 8.95
N GLN A 502 6.40 14.11 8.45
CA GLN A 502 5.05 13.95 8.99
C GLN A 502 5.05 13.56 10.48
N THR A 503 6.01 12.74 10.91
CA THR A 503 6.23 12.39 12.31
C THR A 503 6.65 13.62 13.14
N CYS A 504 7.55 14.46 12.64
CA CYS A 504 7.90 15.72 13.28
C CYS A 504 6.71 16.69 13.38
N LEU A 505 5.87 16.78 12.34
CA LEU A 505 4.64 17.58 12.42
C LEU A 505 3.67 17.03 13.48
N THR A 506 3.62 15.71 13.67
CA THR A 506 2.83 15.05 14.73
C THR A 506 3.39 15.35 16.14
N LYS A 507 4.72 15.43 16.32
CA LYS A 507 5.35 15.80 17.61
C LYS A 507 4.88 17.15 18.16
N TYR A 508 4.38 18.06 17.31
CA TYR A 508 3.90 19.37 17.76
C TYR A 508 2.76 19.28 18.80
N LEU A 509 1.95 18.21 18.77
CA LEU A 509 0.96 17.90 19.81
C LEU A 509 1.54 17.84 21.23
N PHE A 510 2.81 17.43 21.36
CA PHE A 510 3.49 17.20 22.65
C PHE A 510 4.52 18.30 22.98
N ALA A 511 4.77 19.22 22.04
CA ALA A 511 5.66 20.36 22.19
C ALA A 511 5.08 21.42 23.16
N SER A 512 5.06 21.08 24.44
CA SER A 512 4.46 21.88 25.52
C SER A 512 5.46 22.85 26.17
N ASP A 513 6.71 22.41 26.40
CA ASP A 513 7.77 23.20 27.03
C ASP A 513 8.77 23.84 26.03
N LYS A 514 9.61 24.76 26.52
CA LYS A 514 10.60 25.46 25.68
C LYS A 514 11.70 24.52 25.12
N PRO A 515 12.26 23.55 25.87
CA PRO A 515 13.16 22.55 25.31
C PRO A 515 12.58 21.76 24.13
N ALA A 516 11.39 21.17 24.26
CA ALA A 516 10.74 20.38 23.22
C ALA A 516 10.36 21.23 22.00
N MET A 517 9.80 22.43 22.22
CA MET A 517 9.54 23.39 21.13
C MET A 517 10.81 23.77 20.38
N LYS A 518 11.94 24.01 21.08
CA LYS A 518 13.22 24.32 20.44
C LYS A 518 13.79 23.11 19.69
N LYS A 519 13.70 21.89 20.26
CA LYS A 519 14.13 20.65 19.58
C LYS A 519 13.37 20.48 18.27
N LEU A 520 12.04 20.55 18.31
CA LEU A 520 11.20 20.42 17.12
C LEU A 520 11.42 21.55 16.11
N SER A 521 11.62 22.79 16.58
CA SER A 521 11.95 23.91 15.69
C SER A 521 13.29 23.70 14.95
N ASN A 522 14.26 23.04 15.58
CA ASN A 522 15.50 22.64 14.92
C ASN A 522 15.27 21.47 13.94
N GLU A 523 14.57 20.40 14.37
CA GLU A 523 14.24 19.25 13.51
C GLU A 523 13.51 19.69 12.23
N LEU A 524 12.56 20.63 12.32
CA LEU A 524 11.84 21.17 11.15
C LEU A 524 12.67 22.15 10.30
N LYS A 525 13.74 22.75 10.84
CA LYS A 525 14.65 23.64 10.11
C LYS A 525 15.72 22.86 9.33
N GLU A 526 16.13 21.70 9.82
CA GLU A 526 17.05 20.79 9.12
C GLU A 526 16.52 20.40 7.72
N PHE A 527 15.20 20.23 7.58
CA PHE A 527 14.55 20.01 6.28
C PHE A 527 14.64 21.23 5.35
N ASP A 528 14.57 22.45 5.88
CA ASP A 528 14.71 23.68 5.09
C ASP A 528 16.16 23.87 4.64
N GLU A 529 17.12 23.70 5.55
CA GLU A 529 18.56 23.77 5.26
C GLU A 529 18.95 22.77 4.16
N LYS A 530 18.45 21.53 4.21
CA LYS A 530 18.70 20.51 3.17
C LYS A 530 18.00 20.75 1.83
N ILE A 531 17.04 21.67 1.76
CA ILE A 531 16.45 22.13 0.49
C ILE A 531 17.27 23.29 -0.08
N GLU A 532 17.72 24.21 0.78
CA GLU A 532 18.58 25.33 0.42
C GLU A 532 19.99 24.88 -0.03
N GLU A 533 20.61 23.93 0.67
CA GLU A 533 21.96 23.39 0.39
C GLU A 533 22.11 22.77 -1.01
N LEU A 534 21.00 22.40 -1.66
CA LEU A 534 21.01 21.71 -2.95
C LEU A 534 20.77 22.65 -4.14
N ASP A 535 20.37 23.91 -3.92
CA ASP A 535 20.27 24.97 -4.95
C ASP A 535 19.30 24.69 -6.14
N PHE A 536 18.27 23.85 -5.94
CA PHE A 536 17.24 23.56 -6.97
C PHE A 536 15.96 24.38 -6.76
N SER A 537 15.73 25.36 -7.63
CA SER A 537 14.57 26.28 -7.58
C SER A 537 13.20 25.67 -7.95
N SER A 538 13.16 24.40 -8.32
CA SER A 538 11.99 23.65 -8.82
C SER A 538 11.36 22.71 -7.79
N ARG A 539 12.09 22.32 -6.74
CA ARG A 539 11.73 21.21 -5.84
C ARG A 539 10.55 21.54 -4.94
N ARG A 540 9.50 20.71 -5.01
CA ARG A 540 8.27 20.85 -4.22
C ARG A 540 8.09 19.67 -3.28
N ILE A 541 8.15 19.92 -1.98
CA ILE A 541 7.36 19.16 -0.99
C ILE A 541 5.88 19.32 -1.38
N ASP A 542 5.03 18.33 -1.10
CA ASP A 542 3.61 18.46 -1.39
C ASP A 542 3.01 19.71 -0.70
N PRO A 543 2.14 20.49 -1.38
CA PRO A 543 1.62 21.74 -0.84
C PRO A 543 0.97 21.62 0.55
N LEU A 544 0.42 20.45 0.88
CA LEU A 544 -0.25 20.19 2.15
C LEU A 544 0.76 20.02 3.30
N THR A 545 1.72 19.11 3.19
CA THR A 545 2.78 18.94 4.19
C THR A 545 3.60 20.21 4.33
N ARG A 546 3.87 20.94 3.23
CA ARG A 546 4.58 22.23 3.28
C ARG A 546 3.78 23.32 4.00
N TRP A 547 2.45 23.39 3.78
CA TRP A 547 1.57 24.30 4.51
C TRP A 547 1.50 23.96 6.00
N CYS A 548 1.43 22.67 6.35
CA CYS A 548 1.47 22.19 7.74
C CYS A 548 2.79 22.54 8.42
N GLN A 549 3.93 22.28 7.76
CA GLN A 549 5.28 22.62 8.25
C GLN A 549 5.39 24.11 8.57
N ARG A 550 4.98 24.98 7.64
CA ARG A 550 5.07 26.43 7.82
C ARG A 550 4.13 26.98 8.89
N GLY A 551 2.90 26.45 9.01
CA GLY A 551 2.00 26.80 10.11
C GLY A 551 2.53 26.39 11.48
N ILE A 552 3.11 25.19 11.60
CA ILE A 552 3.72 24.71 12.85
C ILE A 552 4.99 25.49 13.19
N GLN A 553 5.85 25.81 12.21
CA GLN A 553 7.04 26.65 12.43
C GLN A 553 6.67 28.09 12.85
N ALA A 554 5.62 28.69 12.26
CA ALA A 554 5.10 29.98 12.70
C ALA A 554 4.62 29.92 14.16
N ALA A 555 3.80 28.93 14.52
CA ALA A 555 3.31 28.75 15.89
C ALA A 555 4.42 28.47 16.90
N LEU A 556 5.46 27.70 16.53
CA LEU A 556 6.66 27.49 17.34
C LEU A 556 7.47 28.79 17.54
N TYR A 557 7.62 29.59 16.48
CA TYR A 557 8.31 30.88 16.54
C TYR A 557 7.64 31.82 17.55
N GLU A 558 6.31 32.02 17.43
CA GLU A 558 5.56 32.88 18.35
C GLU A 558 5.66 32.37 19.81
N ARG A 559 5.55 31.05 20.06
CA ARG A 559 5.67 30.48 21.42
C ARG A 559 7.07 30.58 22.01
N LEU A 560 8.11 30.58 21.19
CA LEU A 560 9.51 30.75 21.61
C LEU A 560 9.92 32.23 21.75
N HIS A 561 9.24 33.14 21.05
CA HIS A 561 9.67 34.53 20.87
C HIS A 561 8.56 35.58 21.08
N ALA A 562 7.53 35.28 21.88
CA ALA A 562 6.39 36.16 22.19
C ALA A 562 6.74 37.61 22.61
N ASP A 563 7.97 37.86 23.09
CA ASP A 563 8.50 39.19 23.41
C ASP A 563 8.91 40.03 22.17
N LYS A 564 8.78 39.50 20.94
CA LYS A 564 9.22 40.14 19.68
C LYS A 564 8.08 40.29 18.67
N LEU A 565 7.67 41.54 18.43
CA LEU A 565 6.65 41.96 17.45
C LEU A 565 7.06 41.85 15.97
N SER A 566 7.81 40.81 15.57
CA SER A 566 8.23 40.59 14.18
C SER A 566 7.46 39.43 13.55
N THR A 567 6.55 39.73 12.61
CA THR A 567 5.85 38.73 11.80
C THR A 567 6.85 37.74 11.19
N SER A 568 6.74 36.47 11.56
CA SER A 568 7.65 35.42 11.07
C SER A 568 7.61 35.27 9.55
N SER A 569 8.73 34.91 8.92
CA SER A 569 8.78 34.61 7.48
C SER A 569 7.88 33.42 7.14
N TYR A 570 7.81 32.46 8.05
CA TYR A 570 7.00 31.25 7.94
C TYR A 570 5.52 31.52 7.64
N LEU A 571 4.92 32.60 8.16
CA LEU A 571 3.53 32.96 7.83
C LEU A 571 3.36 33.35 6.36
N LYS A 572 4.33 34.07 5.76
CA LYS A 572 4.29 34.44 4.33
C LYS A 572 4.51 33.22 3.44
N GLU A 573 5.38 32.31 3.86
CA GLU A 573 5.63 31.05 3.17
C GLU A 573 4.45 30.06 3.32
N GLN A 574 3.75 30.08 4.45
CA GLN A 574 2.48 29.37 4.63
C GLN A 574 1.40 29.93 3.70
N GLU A 575 1.30 31.26 3.55
CA GLU A 575 0.36 31.87 2.60
C GLU A 575 0.73 31.55 1.14
N HIS A 576 2.01 31.42 0.81
CA HIS A 576 2.45 30.90 -0.50
C HIS A 576 2.02 29.45 -0.70
N ALA A 577 2.35 28.56 0.24
CA ALA A 577 1.94 27.15 0.20
C ALA A 577 0.41 27.00 0.11
N TYR A 578 -0.34 27.83 0.83
CA TYR A 578 -1.80 27.89 0.76
C TYR A 578 -2.30 28.14 -0.67
N ARG A 579 -1.66 29.04 -1.42
CA ARG A 579 -2.02 29.31 -2.83
C ARG A 579 -1.80 28.10 -3.74
N GLU A 580 -0.95 27.14 -3.36
CA GLU A 580 -0.67 25.92 -4.12
C GLU A 580 -1.59 24.74 -3.78
N LEU A 581 -2.28 24.76 -2.63
CA LEU A 581 -3.20 23.69 -2.21
C LEU A 581 -4.33 23.40 -3.23
N PRO A 582 -4.84 22.15 -3.29
CA PRO A 582 -6.03 21.78 -4.07
C PRO A 582 -7.28 22.64 -3.76
N HIS A 583 -8.17 22.79 -4.75
CA HIS A 583 -9.37 23.63 -4.59
C HIS A 583 -10.32 23.11 -3.51
N ASP A 584 -10.56 21.79 -3.45
CA ASP A 584 -11.42 21.19 -2.43
C ASP A 584 -10.87 21.42 -1.02
N PHE A 585 -9.56 21.28 -0.81
CA PHE A 585 -8.94 21.55 0.49
C PHE A 585 -9.11 23.03 0.91
N LYS A 586 -8.94 23.97 -0.04
CA LYS A 586 -9.23 25.41 0.19
C LYS A 586 -10.71 25.66 0.49
N ARG A 587 -11.64 24.97 -0.18
CA ARG A 587 -13.08 25.05 0.13
C ARG A 587 -13.34 24.63 1.57
N LEU A 588 -12.82 23.47 2.00
CA LEU A 588 -13.02 22.94 3.35
C LEU A 588 -12.40 23.86 4.42
N LEU A 589 -11.23 24.47 4.17
CA LEU A 589 -10.66 25.51 5.03
C LEU A 589 -11.56 26.77 5.12
N ALA A 590 -12.02 27.31 3.99
CA ALA A 590 -12.91 28.48 3.98
C ALA A 590 -14.30 28.21 4.60
N GLU A 591 -14.69 26.94 4.78
CA GLU A 591 -15.88 26.54 5.52
C GLU A 591 -15.62 26.31 7.02
N LEU A 592 -14.36 26.12 7.44
CA LEU A 592 -13.94 26.10 8.85
C LEU A 592 -13.98 27.52 9.43
N GLU A 593 -13.41 28.51 8.72
CA GLU A 593 -13.38 29.92 9.14
C GLU A 593 -14.79 30.47 9.42
N LYS A 594 -15.75 30.19 8.52
CA LYS A 594 -17.15 30.65 8.62
C LYS A 594 -17.86 30.18 9.89
N GLY A 595 -17.50 29.00 10.41
CA GLY A 595 -18.10 28.44 11.63
C GLY A 595 -17.61 29.09 12.93
N HIS A 596 -16.45 29.75 12.90
CA HIS A 596 -15.75 30.21 14.12
C HIS A 596 -15.88 31.72 14.39
N GLY A 597 -16.53 32.48 13.50
CA GLY A 597 -16.90 33.88 13.74
C GLY A 597 -15.72 34.87 13.74
N ALA A 598 -15.48 35.48 12.58
CA ALA A 598 -14.59 36.63 12.39
C ALA A 598 -13.08 36.38 12.60
N TYR A 599 -12.52 35.39 11.90
CA TYR A 599 -11.16 35.48 11.38
C TYR A 599 -11.17 35.44 9.85
N LYS A 600 -10.17 36.10 9.25
CA LYS A 600 -9.84 36.03 7.83
C LYS A 600 -8.38 35.60 7.73
N LEU A 601 -8.07 34.51 7.02
CA LEU A 601 -6.80 34.51 6.27
C LEU A 601 -6.76 35.73 5.35
N HIS A 602 -5.58 36.25 5.05
CA HIS A 602 -5.40 37.36 4.10
C HIS A 602 -5.59 36.90 2.63
N SER A 603 -6.74 36.30 2.32
CA SER A 603 -7.18 36.05 0.95
C SER A 603 -7.38 37.38 0.22
N THR A 604 -6.33 37.86 -0.45
CA THR A 604 -6.45 38.76 -1.60
C THR A 604 -7.48 38.16 -2.57
N ASP A 605 -8.33 39.00 -3.17
CA ASP A 605 -9.51 38.57 -3.94
C ASP A 605 -9.19 37.70 -5.19
N GLU A 606 -8.92 36.40 -4.99
CA GLU A 606 -9.16 35.37 -6.00
C GLU A 606 -10.67 35.21 -6.13
N ALA A 607 -11.27 35.97 -7.05
CA ALA A 607 -12.70 35.91 -7.34
C ALA A 607 -13.11 34.48 -7.70
N ARG A 608 -14.04 33.90 -6.93
CA ARG A 608 -14.56 32.54 -7.15
C ARG A 608 -14.99 32.36 -8.62
N PRO A 609 -14.35 31.47 -9.40
CA PRO A 609 -14.78 31.18 -10.75
C PRO A 609 -16.23 30.67 -10.74
N LYS A 610 -17.07 31.21 -11.62
CA LYS A 610 -18.50 30.83 -11.71
C LYS A 610 -18.76 29.59 -12.57
N GLU A 611 -17.74 29.03 -13.20
CA GLU A 611 -17.87 28.12 -14.35
C GLU A 611 -17.24 26.73 -14.13
N PHE A 612 -17.15 26.28 -12.86
CA PHE A 612 -16.87 24.88 -12.53
C PHE A 612 -17.93 24.36 -11.56
N ALA A 613 -18.95 23.72 -12.13
CA ALA A 613 -20.12 23.20 -11.41
C ALA A 613 -20.03 21.70 -11.07
N GLU A 614 -18.92 21.03 -11.40
CA GLU A 614 -18.67 19.65 -11.01
C GLU A 614 -17.75 19.59 -9.77
N PRO A 615 -18.15 18.92 -8.67
CA PRO A 615 -17.24 18.65 -7.56
C PRO A 615 -16.17 17.64 -8.00
N TYR A 616 -14.90 17.96 -7.77
CA TYR A 616 -13.80 17.06 -8.12
C TYR A 616 -13.85 15.77 -7.30
N LYS A 617 -13.44 14.66 -7.92
CA LYS A 617 -13.44 13.30 -7.37
C LYS A 617 -12.75 13.25 -6.00
N GLY A 618 -13.54 13.06 -4.94
CA GLY A 618 -13.15 13.30 -3.56
C GLY A 618 -12.11 12.34 -2.96
N THR A 619 -10.87 12.82 -2.82
CA THR A 619 -9.83 12.26 -1.93
C THR A 619 -9.71 13.06 -0.62
N ILE A 620 -10.51 14.11 -0.42
CA ILE A 620 -10.42 15.00 0.74
C ILE A 620 -11.83 15.31 1.23
N TYR A 621 -12.10 15.05 2.51
CA TYR A 621 -13.37 15.39 3.15
C TYR A 621 -13.16 16.03 4.52
N ARG A 622 -14.22 16.67 5.03
CA ARG A 622 -14.22 17.36 6.32
C ARG A 622 -15.23 16.71 7.25
N GLU A 623 -14.83 16.51 8.49
CA GLU A 623 -15.74 16.28 9.60
C GLU A 623 -15.44 17.32 10.70
N ASN A 624 -16.38 18.21 11.02
CA ASN A 624 -16.21 19.23 12.08
C ASN A 624 -14.94 20.10 11.89
N ASN A 625 -13.87 19.82 12.64
CA ASN A 625 -12.55 20.48 12.58
C ASN A 625 -11.41 19.55 12.06
N PHE A 626 -11.78 18.35 11.62
CA PHE A 626 -10.90 17.38 10.96
C PHE A 626 -11.01 17.56 9.45
N ILE A 627 -9.88 17.64 8.75
CA ILE A 627 -9.80 17.39 7.32
C ILE A 627 -9.05 16.08 7.14
N ILE A 628 -9.72 15.09 6.54
CA ILE A 628 -9.13 13.79 6.27
C ILE A 628 -8.71 13.81 4.80
N CYS A 629 -7.40 13.81 4.59
CA CYS A 629 -6.78 13.76 3.26
C CYS A 629 -6.55 12.29 2.92
N ASP A 630 -7.64 11.66 2.50
CA ASP A 630 -7.76 10.23 2.30
C ASP A 630 -6.98 9.76 1.07
N THR A 631 -5.77 9.26 1.32
CA THR A 631 -4.92 8.61 0.31
C THR A 631 -5.45 7.24 -0.13
N SER A 632 -6.49 6.71 0.50
CA SER A 632 -7.24 5.54 0.01
C SER A 632 -8.36 5.89 -0.97
N GLY A 633 -8.54 7.19 -1.27
CA GLY A 633 -9.42 7.69 -2.31
C GLY A 633 -10.88 7.27 -2.20
N TYR A 634 -11.40 6.95 -1.02
CA TYR A 634 -12.71 6.32 -0.89
C TYR A 634 -13.89 7.29 -1.08
N PHE A 635 -13.68 8.59 -0.88
CA PHE A 635 -14.75 9.60 -0.83
C PHE A 635 -15.18 10.15 -2.20
N THR A 636 -14.93 9.39 -3.28
CA THR A 636 -15.03 9.85 -4.67
C THR A 636 -16.42 10.35 -5.06
N ARG A 637 -17.51 9.85 -4.44
CA ARG A 637 -18.88 10.12 -4.92
C ARG A 637 -20.08 10.00 -3.97
N ILE A 638 -19.91 10.02 -2.63
CA ILE A 638 -21.03 9.73 -1.68
C ILE A 638 -21.47 10.93 -0.81
N LEU A 639 -21.50 12.14 -1.38
CA LEU A 639 -21.95 13.38 -0.72
C LEU A 639 -23.02 14.17 -1.51
N GLU A 640 -23.86 13.46 -2.28
CA GLU A 640 -25.11 14.02 -2.82
C GLU A 640 -26.30 13.10 -2.50
N GLU A 641 -26.91 13.30 -1.32
CA GLU A 641 -28.34 13.04 -1.14
C GLU A 641 -29.06 14.39 -1.16
N PRO A 642 -30.00 14.65 -2.10
CA PRO A 642 -30.88 15.79 -1.99
C PRO A 642 -31.83 15.56 -0.80
N SER A 643 -31.95 16.56 0.08
CA SER A 643 -32.81 16.46 1.26
C SER A 643 -34.29 16.40 0.86
N HIS A 644 -34.84 15.18 0.84
CA HIS A 644 -36.28 14.95 0.71
C HIS A 644 -36.79 14.07 1.85
N GLU A 645 -37.77 14.61 2.56
CA GLU A 645 -38.58 13.92 3.56
C GLU A 645 -39.50 12.89 2.90
N ASP A 646 -39.97 11.93 3.71
CA ASP A 646 -41.00 10.93 3.42
C ASP A 646 -40.81 9.97 2.23
N VAL A 647 -40.87 8.66 2.55
CA VAL A 647 -42.05 7.83 2.23
C VAL A 647 -42.02 6.57 3.14
N LEU A 648 -43.19 6.04 3.43
CA LEU A 648 -43.44 5.00 4.43
C LEU A 648 -42.93 3.60 4.07
N ILE A 649 -42.80 2.78 5.12
CA ILE A 649 -42.61 1.33 5.07
C ILE A 649 -43.87 0.66 4.54
N GLU A 650 -43.74 -0.30 3.61
CA GLU A 650 -44.60 -1.50 3.61
C GLU A 650 -43.86 -2.70 2.98
N ILE A 651 -43.61 -3.69 3.85
CA ILE A 651 -43.23 -5.12 3.67
C ILE A 651 -42.38 -5.46 2.44
#